data_AF-A0A351T5M3-F1
#
_entry.id   AF-A0A351T5M3-F1
#
_cell.length_a   1.000
_cell.length_b   1.000
_cell.length_c   1.000
_cell.angle_alpha   90.00
_cell.angle_beta   90.00
_cell.angle_gamma   90.00
#
_symmetry.space_group_name_H-M   'P 1'
#
loop_
_entity.id
_entity.type
_entity.pdbx_description
1 polymer ?
#
loop_
_entity_poly.entity_id
_entity_poly.type
_entity_poly.pdbx_seq_one_letter_code
_entity_poly.pdbx_strand_id
1 'polypeptide(L)'
;MKSLGASVGIAAILAGTVQPVLAGKEALNQYGVPVTNGTPSGASQAVGYQGYTQGAAPAPAYSVPGGYAPQAYYPPAVNNYYGQQVPSTYVQPVPRYAQPAPVQPSQAPVGAARPAPIVTTAPQAPQDNTNWARAIGSRPAAVAQTPAFLQAQGAAAPAVNRQPVAQYQPPFTVVPGYNPYIGGANDQLAQARRRPGDGGGDVLDGAAPDDADARAREGIAPPSGLPRTFQDLMRYLDNREVDLVPIPDRWRLLEGLGIKGKWYDPYNNNVLKGDKPIFDDWFVLLNVISDTIYEPRAFPVPLGIATTKRRDRNDLFGDPDQVVFNQNLITNLTLIKGNTAYKPPDWEFRLTPVFNYNYVKVEELGILKRAPDRGTDRSDKHIGLQEAFVDYHIRNVSDRYDFDSIRVGIQPFNADFRGFLFQDNQFGVRFFGTRNNNIFQYNLAWIRRLEKDTNSGLNDIGEDSREDDTFLANLYYQDFPVLGFVSQATVAYNRNREESFFFDDNDFIQRPASLGLERPREYDVTYLGYNGDGHFGRLNLSVSAYYALGEERGSTFTDEDSDIRAYFLAAEPSIDYSWVRLRGSALYASGDDDPFDDRSEGFSAIFENPQFAGADTSFWIRQNIPLIGGGGVTLSQRNGLIADLRSSKEHGQSNFVNPGIRLLGVGTDFDVLPQLRISTNFNRLDFNEPDVLETVRNQGDIDTGIGWDLSASAIYRPLMSQNIVFRLSYAGLIADDGFKALYQTDDEHFYTILANLTLAY
;
A
#
# COMPACT_ATOMS: atom_id res chain seq x y z
N MET A 1 -36.75 -37.90 35.27
CA MET A 1 -38.15 -37.68 34.83
C MET A 1 -38.19 -36.46 33.90
N LYS A 2 -39.08 -36.43 32.89
CA LYS A 2 -39.63 -35.26 32.13
C LYS A 2 -38.78 -33.96 32.10
N SER A 3 -38.15 -33.55 30.98
CA SER A 3 -38.73 -32.82 29.81
C SER A 3 -39.33 -31.45 30.19
N LEU A 4 -39.07 -30.28 29.57
CA LEU A 4 -38.46 -29.86 28.28
C LEU A 4 -37.52 -28.63 28.53
N GLY A 5 -36.77 -28.01 27.60
CA GLY A 5 -36.51 -28.25 26.18
C GLY A 5 -36.76 -27.01 25.28
N ALA A 6 -35.70 -26.27 24.91
CA ALA A 6 -35.65 -25.32 23.78
C ALA A 6 -34.19 -24.86 23.53
N SER A 7 -33.64 -25.14 22.35
CA SER A 7 -32.32 -24.64 21.91
C SER A 7 -32.45 -24.00 20.53
N VAL A 8 -31.81 -22.85 20.32
CA VAL A 8 -31.75 -22.13 19.04
C VAL A 8 -30.31 -21.64 18.84
N GLY A 9 -29.68 -21.76 17.67
CA GLY A 9 -30.18 -22.37 16.42
C GLY A 9 -29.69 -21.70 15.14
N ILE A 10 -28.44 -21.21 15.09
CA ILE A 10 -27.87 -20.50 13.93
C ILE A 10 -26.49 -21.09 13.61
N ALA A 11 -26.46 -22.22 12.87
CA ALA A 11 -25.23 -22.88 12.41
C ALA A 11 -25.45 -23.90 11.27
N ALA A 12 -26.36 -23.63 10.31
CA ALA A 12 -26.73 -24.62 9.29
C ALA A 12 -27.35 -24.09 7.96
N ILE A 13 -26.74 -23.08 7.31
CA ILE A 13 -27.03 -22.79 5.89
C ILE A 13 -25.73 -22.42 5.15
N LEU A 14 -25.01 -23.43 4.64
CA LEU A 14 -24.15 -23.42 3.43
C LEU A 14 -23.43 -24.78 3.31
N ALA A 15 -24.18 -25.83 2.98
CA ALA A 15 -23.67 -27.17 2.73
C ALA A 15 -24.42 -27.83 1.56
N GLY A 16 -24.45 -27.12 0.42
CA GLY A 16 -25.03 -27.62 -0.83
C GLY A 16 -24.04 -28.55 -1.55
N THR A 17 -24.41 -29.80 -1.77
CA THR A 17 -23.55 -30.82 -2.38
C THR A 17 -23.26 -30.52 -3.86
N VAL A 18 -21.98 -30.41 -4.22
CA VAL A 18 -21.52 -30.50 -5.62
C VAL A 18 -20.75 -31.81 -5.78
N GLN A 19 -21.35 -32.78 -6.45
CA GLN A 19 -20.62 -33.91 -7.05
C GLN A 19 -20.47 -33.65 -8.56
N PRO A 20 -19.25 -33.66 -9.12
CA PRO A 20 -19.07 -33.70 -10.57
C PRO A 20 -19.47 -35.09 -11.08
N VAL A 21 -20.53 -35.17 -11.89
CA VAL A 21 -20.96 -36.42 -12.52
C VAL A 21 -20.00 -36.79 -13.65
N LEU A 22 -19.08 -37.71 -13.38
CA LEU A 22 -18.21 -38.31 -14.38
C LEU A 22 -18.95 -39.41 -15.16
N ALA A 23 -19.43 -39.05 -16.35
CA ALA A 23 -19.79 -39.98 -17.41
C ALA A 23 -19.28 -39.41 -18.74
N GLY A 24 -18.76 -40.20 -19.68
CA GLY A 24 -18.50 -41.64 -19.62
C GLY A 24 -18.27 -42.19 -21.03
N LYS A 25 -17.06 -42.65 -21.32
CA LYS A 25 -16.72 -43.40 -22.53
C LYS A 25 -15.78 -44.54 -22.19
N GLU A 26 -16.35 -45.70 -21.91
CA GLU A 26 -15.62 -46.96 -21.97
C GLU A 26 -15.32 -47.33 -23.42
N ALA A 27 -14.17 -47.96 -23.68
CA ALA A 27 -14.08 -49.16 -24.52
C ALA A 27 -12.63 -49.68 -24.63
N LEU A 28 -12.30 -50.72 -23.86
CA LEU A 28 -11.28 -51.76 -24.16
C LEU A 28 -9.80 -51.27 -24.22
N ASN A 29 -8.78 -52.08 -23.89
CA ASN A 29 -8.77 -53.53 -23.70
C ASN A 29 -7.82 -53.95 -22.54
N GLN A 30 -7.94 -55.20 -22.10
CA GLN A 30 -7.15 -55.80 -21.01
C GLN A 30 -6.13 -56.83 -21.56
N TYR A 31 -5.19 -57.25 -20.71
CA TYR A 31 -4.17 -58.31 -20.91
C TYR A 31 -2.91 -57.97 -21.74
N GLY A 32 -1.75 -58.38 -21.22
CA GLY A 32 -0.44 -58.37 -21.90
C GLY A 32 0.74 -58.34 -20.90
N VAL A 33 1.57 -59.38 -20.90
CA VAL A 33 2.84 -59.45 -20.12
C VAL A 33 4.05 -59.40 -21.10
N PRO A 34 5.31 -59.25 -20.65
CA PRO A 34 6.31 -58.45 -21.37
C PRO A 34 7.11 -59.21 -22.43
N VAL A 35 7.82 -58.46 -23.28
CA VAL A 35 8.88 -58.95 -24.18
C VAL A 35 10.14 -58.08 -24.01
N THR A 36 11.32 -58.70 -24.08
CA THR A 36 12.63 -58.12 -23.75
C THR A 36 13.57 -57.96 -24.96
N ASN A 37 14.73 -57.34 -24.72
CA ASN A 37 15.95 -57.25 -25.55
C ASN A 37 15.95 -56.17 -26.66
N GLY A 38 17.09 -55.50 -26.90
CA GLY A 38 17.17 -54.54 -28.02
C GLY A 38 18.43 -53.66 -28.25
N THR A 39 19.42 -53.55 -27.36
CA THR A 39 20.74 -52.98 -27.72
C THR A 39 21.49 -53.94 -28.67
N PRO A 40 22.39 -53.49 -29.59
CA PRO A 40 23.48 -52.54 -29.31
C PRO A 40 23.96 -51.59 -30.45
N SER A 41 24.85 -50.64 -30.10
CA SER A 41 25.88 -49.98 -30.96
C SER A 41 25.45 -49.15 -32.19
N GLY A 42 26.22 -48.17 -32.69
CA GLY A 42 27.47 -47.57 -32.19
C GLY A 42 28.29 -46.88 -33.31
N ALA A 43 29.32 -46.11 -32.93
CA ALA A 43 30.32 -45.43 -33.80
C ALA A 43 29.83 -44.25 -34.69
N SER A 44 30.71 -43.41 -35.26
CA SER A 44 31.67 -42.44 -34.65
C SER A 44 32.35 -41.58 -35.75
N GLN A 45 33.11 -40.53 -35.35
CA GLN A 45 34.07 -39.72 -36.15
C GLN A 45 33.48 -38.71 -37.18
N ALA A 46 34.20 -37.69 -37.70
CA ALA A 46 35.26 -36.80 -37.14
C ALA A 46 35.66 -35.67 -38.13
N VAL A 47 35.99 -34.47 -37.59
CA VAL A 47 37.00 -33.47 -38.07
C VAL A 47 36.91 -32.81 -39.48
N GLY A 48 37.08 -31.47 -39.50
CA GLY A 48 37.41 -30.60 -40.66
C GLY A 48 37.96 -29.23 -40.18
N TYR A 49 38.73 -28.47 -40.99
CA TYR A 49 39.62 -27.37 -40.49
C TYR A 49 39.89 -26.22 -41.50
N GLN A 50 40.28 -25.02 -40.99
CA GLN A 50 40.82 -23.80 -41.68
C GLN A 50 39.85 -22.93 -42.54
N GLY A 51 40.03 -21.60 -42.77
CA GLY A 51 40.89 -20.58 -42.12
C GLY A 51 41.10 -19.22 -42.88
N TYR A 52 41.32 -18.11 -42.13
CA TYR A 52 42.06 -16.83 -42.45
C TYR A 52 41.49 -15.57 -43.24
N THR A 53 41.67 -14.39 -42.58
CA THR A 53 42.12 -13.01 -43.03
C THR A 53 41.29 -11.91 -43.77
N GLN A 54 41.09 -10.77 -43.04
CA GLN A 54 41.35 -9.31 -43.33
C GLN A 54 40.87 -8.52 -44.61
N GLY A 55 40.46 -7.23 -44.43
CA GLY A 55 40.86 -6.13 -45.36
C GLY A 55 39.99 -4.85 -45.63
N ALA A 56 40.13 -3.77 -44.83
CA ALA A 56 40.10 -2.29 -45.15
C ALA A 56 39.00 -1.57 -46.03
N ALA A 57 39.02 -0.21 -46.04
CA ALA A 57 38.05 0.72 -46.70
C ALA A 57 38.74 1.96 -47.37
N PRO A 58 38.05 2.74 -48.26
CA PRO A 58 38.07 4.24 -48.17
C PRO A 58 36.83 5.02 -48.78
N ALA A 59 36.88 6.37 -48.83
CA ALA A 59 35.92 7.35 -49.43
C ALA A 59 36.70 8.55 -50.09
N PRO A 60 36.23 9.83 -50.35
CA PRO A 60 34.90 10.50 -50.46
C PRO A 60 34.74 11.57 -51.63
N ALA A 61 33.63 12.36 -51.69
CA ALA A 61 33.40 13.56 -52.57
C ALA A 61 32.12 14.41 -52.17
N TYR A 62 31.70 15.54 -52.80
CA TYR A 62 32.29 16.91 -52.88
C TYR A 62 31.26 18.05 -53.32
N SER A 63 31.42 19.32 -52.87
CA SER A 63 30.80 20.64 -53.33
C SER A 63 29.25 20.90 -53.26
N VAL A 64 28.61 22.10 -53.01
CA VAL A 64 28.91 23.57 -52.75
C VAL A 64 28.91 24.53 -53.99
N PRO A 65 28.41 25.82 -54.04
CA PRO A 65 27.44 26.66 -53.24
C PRO A 65 26.45 27.66 -54.01
N GLY A 66 25.56 28.43 -53.31
CA GLY A 66 25.37 29.91 -53.52
C GLY A 66 24.00 30.58 -53.92
N GLY A 67 23.58 31.71 -53.29
CA GLY A 67 22.48 32.63 -53.77
C GLY A 67 21.89 33.68 -52.78
N TYR A 68 21.89 34.99 -53.11
CA TYR A 68 21.69 36.23 -52.29
C TYR A 68 20.27 36.64 -51.76
N ALA A 69 20.20 37.73 -50.95
CA ALA A 69 19.01 38.42 -50.34
C ALA A 69 18.70 39.81 -51.03
N PRO A 70 18.06 40.92 -50.49
CA PRO A 70 17.63 41.30 -49.10
C PRO A 70 16.33 42.16 -48.88
N GLN A 71 15.98 42.44 -47.59
CA GLN A 71 15.31 43.65 -46.98
C GLN A 71 13.90 44.14 -47.43
N ALA A 72 13.01 44.78 -46.62
CA ALA A 72 12.92 45.20 -45.19
C ALA A 72 11.41 45.22 -44.73
N TYR A 73 10.81 45.93 -43.73
CA TYR A 73 11.13 47.04 -42.79
C TYR A 73 10.17 47.06 -41.53
N TYR A 74 9.83 48.22 -40.95
CA TYR A 74 9.10 48.49 -39.66
C TYR A 74 8.25 49.81 -39.73
N PRO A 75 7.50 50.31 -38.69
CA PRO A 75 6.74 49.77 -37.52
C PRO A 75 5.29 50.43 -37.43
N PRO A 76 4.62 50.75 -36.28
CA PRO A 76 4.25 50.00 -35.04
C PRO A 76 2.73 49.99 -34.62
N ALA A 77 2.31 48.95 -33.88
CA ALA A 77 1.37 48.84 -32.73
C ALA A 77 -0.04 49.55 -32.62
N VAL A 78 -1.05 48.83 -32.06
CA VAL A 78 -1.87 49.14 -30.82
C VAL A 78 -3.24 48.37 -30.72
N ASN A 79 -3.56 47.82 -29.53
CA ASN A 79 -4.84 47.40 -28.89
C ASN A 79 -5.80 46.27 -29.40
N ASN A 80 -6.07 45.33 -28.47
CA ASN A 80 -7.33 44.66 -28.02
C ASN A 80 -8.64 44.64 -28.87
N TYR A 81 -9.24 43.45 -29.06
CA TYR A 81 -10.53 43.00 -28.43
C TYR A 81 -10.88 41.51 -28.74
N TYR A 82 -12.01 41.00 -28.21
CA TYR A 82 -12.53 39.61 -28.31
C TYR A 82 -13.08 39.22 -29.72
N GLY A 83 -13.01 37.93 -30.11
CA GLY A 83 -13.75 37.39 -31.27
C GLY A 83 -13.60 35.88 -31.58
N GLN A 84 -14.73 35.21 -31.85
CA GLN A 84 -15.00 33.77 -32.08
C GLN A 84 -14.13 32.91 -33.06
N GLN A 85 -13.95 31.64 -32.66
CA GLN A 85 -14.12 30.36 -33.42
C GLN A 85 -13.47 30.08 -34.82
N VAL A 86 -12.47 29.17 -34.84
CA VAL A 86 -12.15 28.02 -35.77
C VAL A 86 -12.20 28.15 -37.32
N PRO A 87 -11.53 27.26 -38.13
CA PRO A 87 -10.69 26.09 -37.80
C PRO A 87 -9.30 26.00 -38.53
N SER A 88 -8.56 24.92 -38.20
CA SER A 88 -7.71 24.08 -39.10
C SER A 88 -6.17 24.28 -39.25
N THR A 89 -5.49 23.13 -39.12
CA THR A 89 -4.26 22.63 -39.77
C THR A 89 -2.84 23.22 -39.54
N TYR A 90 -1.99 22.32 -39.00
CA TYR A 90 -0.61 21.98 -39.43
C TYR A 90 0.64 22.79 -38.96
N VAL A 91 1.63 21.98 -38.52
CA VAL A 91 3.11 22.15 -38.60
C VAL A 91 3.85 23.04 -37.57
N GLN A 92 4.74 22.36 -36.82
CA GLN A 92 5.87 22.83 -36.01
C GLN A 92 7.20 22.73 -36.83
N PRO A 93 8.40 23.04 -36.30
CA PRO A 93 8.83 24.12 -35.38
C PRO A 93 10.14 24.83 -35.83
N VAL A 94 10.38 26.08 -35.43
CA VAL A 94 11.73 26.71 -35.45
C VAL A 94 11.74 28.01 -34.60
N PRO A 95 12.91 28.50 -34.11
CA PRO A 95 14.17 27.80 -33.81
C PRO A 95 14.71 28.12 -32.39
N ARG A 96 15.79 27.44 -31.97
CA ARG A 96 16.62 27.84 -30.83
C ARG A 96 17.54 29.03 -31.19
N TYR A 97 17.79 29.91 -30.24
CA TYR A 97 19.03 30.68 -30.09
C TYR A 97 19.40 30.68 -28.59
N ALA A 98 20.67 30.68 -28.17
CA ALA A 98 21.89 30.12 -28.77
C ALA A 98 22.89 29.89 -27.64
N GLN A 99 23.64 28.79 -27.65
CA GLN A 99 24.68 28.54 -26.63
C GLN A 99 25.98 29.28 -26.99
N PRO A 100 26.71 29.84 -26.01
CA PRO A 100 28.13 30.14 -26.19
C PRO A 100 28.94 28.84 -26.26
N ALA A 101 29.96 28.82 -27.11
CA ALA A 101 30.83 27.66 -27.40
C ALA A 101 32.30 27.99 -27.03
N PRO A 102 33.28 27.06 -27.13
CA PRO A 102 34.07 26.70 -25.94
C PRO A 102 35.52 27.20 -25.96
N VAL A 103 36.23 27.03 -24.83
CA VAL A 103 37.66 27.36 -24.69
C VAL A 103 38.46 26.15 -24.18
N GLN A 104 39.38 25.70 -25.02
CA GLN A 104 40.55 24.83 -24.78
C GLN A 104 41.60 25.21 -25.86
N PRO A 105 42.93 25.03 -25.70
CA PRO A 105 43.55 23.79 -25.18
C PRO A 105 44.88 23.91 -24.39
N SER A 106 45.33 22.79 -23.79
CA SER A 106 46.74 22.37 -23.69
C SER A 106 46.85 20.90 -23.24
N GLN A 107 47.91 20.18 -23.61
CA GLN A 107 48.06 18.73 -23.40
C GLN A 107 49.34 18.33 -22.63
N ALA A 108 49.28 17.18 -21.93
CA ALA A 108 50.40 16.27 -21.61
C ALA A 108 51.47 16.77 -20.59
N PRO A 109 52.36 15.89 -20.02
CA PRO A 109 52.56 14.46 -20.30
C PRO A 109 52.56 13.52 -19.07
N VAL A 110 52.92 12.24 -19.31
CA VAL A 110 52.97 11.10 -18.36
C VAL A 110 54.37 10.96 -17.71
N GLY A 111 54.46 10.53 -16.44
CA GLY A 111 55.74 10.12 -15.82
C GLY A 111 55.67 9.70 -14.33
N ALA A 112 56.05 8.46 -14.02
CA ALA A 112 55.91 7.81 -12.70
C ALA A 112 56.93 8.20 -11.60
N ALA A 113 56.54 8.06 -10.32
CA ALA A 113 57.36 7.51 -9.21
C ALA A 113 56.57 7.35 -7.87
N ARG A 114 56.98 6.39 -7.02
CA ARG A 114 56.56 6.29 -5.58
C ARG A 114 57.50 7.10 -4.68
N PRO A 115 57.08 7.46 -3.45
CA PRO A 115 57.73 6.82 -2.28
C PRO A 115 56.73 6.38 -1.18
N ALA A 116 57.26 5.79 -0.10
CA ALA A 116 56.52 5.16 1.02
C ALA A 116 56.97 5.77 2.40
N PRO A 117 56.55 5.26 3.58
CA PRO A 117 56.14 6.11 4.71
C PRO A 117 57.22 6.39 5.79
N ILE A 118 56.86 7.23 6.77
CA ILE A 118 57.62 7.51 8.01
C ILE A 118 56.72 7.30 9.24
N VAL A 119 57.33 6.88 10.37
CA VAL A 119 56.68 6.36 11.59
C VAL A 119 57.05 7.21 12.82
N THR A 120 56.11 7.41 13.76
CA THR A 120 56.41 7.75 15.18
C THR A 120 55.42 7.12 16.19
N THR A 121 55.80 5.95 16.69
CA THR A 121 55.63 5.39 18.06
C THR A 121 54.69 6.04 19.10
N ALA A 122 53.91 5.18 19.79
CA ALA A 122 53.25 5.45 21.10
C ALA A 122 54.22 5.30 22.30
N PRO A 123 53.73 5.46 23.56
CA PRO A 123 53.67 4.27 24.43
C PRO A 123 52.50 4.16 25.45
N GLN A 124 51.95 2.93 25.52
CA GLN A 124 51.36 2.12 26.62
C GLN A 124 50.70 2.69 27.92
N ALA A 125 49.77 1.88 28.45
CA ALA A 125 48.95 2.06 29.66
C ALA A 125 49.61 1.58 30.98
N PRO A 126 48.86 1.54 32.11
CA PRO A 126 48.43 0.21 32.60
C PRO A 126 46.95 0.14 33.10
N GLN A 127 46.57 -1.05 33.60
CA GLN A 127 45.22 -1.49 33.98
C GLN A 127 44.84 -1.17 35.45
N ASP A 128 43.54 -1.11 35.79
CA ASP A 128 42.97 -1.93 36.89
C ASP A 128 41.41 -1.91 36.96
N ASN A 129 40.79 -3.04 36.56
CA ASN A 129 39.85 -3.89 37.30
C ASN A 129 38.81 -3.34 38.33
N THR A 130 37.68 -4.07 38.45
CA THR A 130 36.62 -4.02 39.52
C THR A 130 35.57 -2.87 39.46
N ASN A 131 34.31 -3.00 39.91
CA ASN A 131 33.53 -4.13 40.48
C ASN A 131 31.98 -3.99 40.33
N TRP A 132 31.26 -4.99 40.84
CA TRP A 132 29.81 -5.29 40.82
C TRP A 132 28.76 -4.24 41.28
N ALA A 133 27.62 -4.23 40.57
CA ALA A 133 26.20 -4.28 40.97
C ALA A 133 25.61 -3.61 42.25
N ARG A 134 24.31 -3.21 42.10
CA ARG A 134 23.28 -2.79 43.11
C ARG A 134 23.36 -1.33 43.61
N ALA A 135 22.28 -0.67 44.03
CA ALA A 135 20.82 -0.78 43.75
C ALA A 135 20.06 0.41 44.39
N ILE A 136 18.77 0.58 44.04
CA ILE A 136 17.74 1.40 44.74
C ILE A 136 17.94 2.93 44.72
N GLY A 137 16.92 3.66 44.29
CA GLY A 137 16.95 5.13 44.16
C GLY A 137 16.31 5.92 45.30
N SER A 138 16.26 7.24 45.16
CA SER A 138 15.41 8.14 45.95
C SER A 138 15.16 9.47 45.21
N ARG A 139 14.06 10.15 45.53
CA ARG A 139 13.74 11.51 45.07
C ARG A 139 14.44 12.55 45.97
N PRO A 140 14.59 13.79 45.49
CA PRO A 140 13.79 14.87 46.10
C PRO A 140 12.99 15.68 45.06
N ALA A 141 12.30 16.75 45.48
CA ALA A 141 11.27 17.41 44.70
C ALA A 141 11.29 18.95 44.79
N ALA A 142 10.71 19.57 43.76
CA ALA A 142 9.97 20.85 43.74
C ALA A 142 10.64 22.14 44.28
N VAL A 143 10.75 23.13 43.38
CA VAL A 143 10.51 24.55 43.69
C VAL A 143 9.54 25.10 42.63
N ALA A 144 8.58 25.92 43.04
CA ALA A 144 7.67 26.63 42.14
C ALA A 144 7.55 28.10 42.60
N GLN A 145 7.41 29.03 41.65
CA GLN A 145 7.08 30.43 41.94
C GLN A 145 6.11 31.01 40.90
N THR A 146 5.02 31.58 41.39
CA THR A 146 4.07 32.43 40.67
C THR A 146 4.27 33.91 41.06
N PRO A 147 3.97 34.86 40.16
CA PRO A 147 3.59 36.22 40.54
C PRO A 147 2.06 36.35 40.72
N ALA A 148 1.63 37.46 41.33
CA ALA A 148 0.26 37.62 41.85
C ALA A 148 -0.67 38.52 41.02
N PHE A 149 -1.95 38.52 41.41
CA PHE A 149 -3.04 39.33 40.84
C PHE A 149 -2.89 40.84 41.06
N LEU A 150 -3.56 41.63 40.21
CA LEU A 150 -3.98 43.00 40.50
C LEU A 150 -5.40 43.21 39.96
N GLN A 151 -6.28 43.85 40.74
CA GLN A 151 -7.67 44.12 40.36
C GLN A 151 -7.87 45.55 39.85
N ALA A 152 -8.74 45.73 38.85
CA ALA A 152 -9.35 47.01 38.49
C ALA A 152 -10.80 46.77 38.01
N GLN A 153 -11.66 47.78 38.11
CA GLN A 153 -13.12 47.63 37.97
C GLN A 153 -13.68 48.28 36.68
N GLY A 154 -14.63 47.57 36.05
CA GLY A 154 -15.84 48.13 35.43
C GLY A 154 -15.74 49.17 34.30
N ALA A 155 -16.11 48.78 33.08
CA ALA A 155 -16.64 49.66 32.03
C ALA A 155 -17.69 48.91 31.19
N ALA A 156 -18.59 49.64 30.52
CA ALA A 156 -19.74 49.07 29.82
C ALA A 156 -19.43 48.55 28.40
N ALA A 157 -20.21 47.56 27.94
CA ALA A 157 -20.12 47.02 26.59
C ALA A 157 -21.06 47.73 25.60
N PRO A 158 -20.61 48.09 24.38
CA PRO A 158 -21.48 48.48 23.28
C PRO A 158 -22.04 47.24 22.54
N ALA A 159 -23.27 47.33 22.04
CA ALA A 159 -23.88 46.27 21.24
C ALA A 159 -23.35 46.26 19.79
N VAL A 160 -23.18 45.07 19.21
CA VAL A 160 -22.75 44.88 17.81
C VAL A 160 -23.87 44.21 17.00
N ASN A 161 -24.11 44.70 15.79
CA ASN A 161 -25.12 44.20 14.88
C ASN A 161 -24.90 42.72 14.51
N ARG A 162 -25.96 41.90 14.58
CA ARG A 162 -25.97 40.56 14.01
C ARG A 162 -26.39 40.62 12.53
N GLN A 163 -25.43 40.47 11.63
CA GLN A 163 -25.74 40.01 10.27
C GLN A 163 -25.98 38.49 10.28
N PRO A 164 -26.82 37.95 9.37
CA PRO A 164 -27.07 36.51 9.31
C PRO A 164 -25.82 35.78 8.83
N VAL A 165 -25.29 34.88 9.66
CA VAL A 165 -24.18 33.99 9.29
C VAL A 165 -24.73 32.92 8.35
N ALA A 166 -24.14 32.79 7.16
CA ALA A 166 -24.47 31.72 6.22
C ALA A 166 -24.16 30.34 6.84
N GLN A 167 -24.98 29.33 6.54
CA GLN A 167 -24.78 27.97 7.04
C GLN A 167 -23.55 27.34 6.37
N TYR A 168 -22.39 27.49 7.00
CA TYR A 168 -21.19 26.75 6.65
C TYR A 168 -21.27 25.36 7.28
N GLN A 169 -21.59 24.34 6.47
CA GLN A 169 -21.29 22.95 6.82
C GLN A 169 -19.76 22.84 6.95
N PRO A 170 -19.20 22.45 8.11
CA PRO A 170 -17.80 22.08 8.14
C PRO A 170 -17.59 20.83 7.27
N PRO A 171 -16.53 20.76 6.45
CA PRO A 171 -16.14 19.51 5.81
C PRO A 171 -15.82 18.48 6.90
N PHE A 172 -16.19 17.22 6.65
CA PHE A 172 -15.96 16.12 7.58
C PHE A 172 -14.49 16.04 8.02
N THR A 173 -14.26 15.67 9.29
CA THR A 173 -12.91 15.50 9.85
C THR A 173 -12.20 14.31 9.18
N VAL A 174 -11.57 14.56 8.04
CA VAL A 174 -10.68 13.60 7.38
C VAL A 174 -9.42 13.48 8.24
N VAL A 175 -9.37 12.39 9.01
CA VAL A 175 -8.14 11.82 9.56
C VAL A 175 -7.53 10.95 8.46
N PRO A 176 -6.38 11.33 7.85
CA PRO A 176 -5.63 10.48 6.94
C PRO A 176 -5.04 9.29 7.71
N GLY A 177 -4.94 8.14 7.06
CA GLY A 177 -4.33 6.95 7.65
C GLY A 177 -5.27 6.14 8.56
N TYR A 178 -6.36 5.64 7.97
CA TYR A 178 -7.05 4.43 8.44
C TYR A 178 -7.33 3.51 7.23
N ASN A 179 -6.38 2.61 6.93
CA ASN A 179 -6.54 1.53 5.96
C ASN A 179 -5.71 0.29 6.37
N PRO A 180 -6.22 -0.55 7.30
CA PRO A 180 -5.70 -1.88 7.55
C PRO A 180 -6.03 -2.85 6.41
N TYR A 181 -5.07 -3.68 6.02
CA TYR A 181 -5.31 -4.77 5.10
C TYR A 181 -6.12 -5.90 5.74
N ILE A 182 -7.21 -6.27 5.07
CA ILE A 182 -7.25 -7.58 4.43
C ILE A 182 -7.49 -7.31 2.95
N GLY A 183 -6.53 -7.76 2.12
CA GLY A 183 -6.54 -7.48 0.68
C GLY A 183 -7.76 -8.08 0.01
N GLY A 184 -8.52 -7.25 -0.70
CA GLY A 184 -9.81 -7.60 -1.30
C GLY A 184 -10.82 -6.46 -1.15
N ALA A 185 -11.19 -6.15 0.10
CA ALA A 185 -12.31 -5.25 0.42
C ALA A 185 -11.97 -3.75 0.37
N ASN A 186 -10.94 -3.30 1.08
CA ASN A 186 -10.73 -1.87 1.39
C ASN A 186 -9.78 -1.14 0.43
N ASP A 187 -8.93 -1.85 -0.32
CA ASP A 187 -8.07 -1.29 -1.37
C ASP A 187 -8.88 -0.48 -2.40
N GLN A 188 -10.13 -0.92 -2.59
CA GLN A 188 -11.13 -0.29 -3.43
C GLN A 188 -11.48 1.15 -3.00
N LEU A 189 -11.35 1.52 -1.72
CA LEU A 189 -11.67 2.87 -1.24
C LEU A 189 -10.60 3.90 -1.65
N ALA A 190 -9.33 3.49 -1.74
CA ALA A 190 -8.26 4.34 -2.25
C ALA A 190 -8.43 4.58 -3.77
N GLN A 191 -8.77 3.54 -4.53
CA GLN A 191 -8.97 3.64 -5.97
C GLN A 191 -10.33 4.27 -6.37
N ALA A 192 -11.36 4.17 -5.52
CA ALA A 192 -12.71 4.70 -5.74
C ALA A 192 -12.97 6.05 -5.03
N ARG A 193 -11.95 6.89 -4.81
CA ARG A 193 -12.17 8.32 -4.61
C ARG A 193 -13.03 8.84 -5.77
N ARG A 194 -14.22 9.40 -5.48
CA ARG A 194 -15.02 10.12 -6.48
C ARG A 194 -14.16 11.25 -7.06
N ARG A 195 -14.29 11.54 -8.37
CA ARG A 195 -13.49 12.58 -9.03
C ARG A 195 -13.73 13.93 -8.33
N PRO A 196 -12.68 14.70 -8.01
CA PRO A 196 -12.83 16.11 -7.68
C PRO A 196 -13.56 16.81 -8.84
N GLY A 197 -14.79 17.27 -8.60
CA GLY A 197 -15.65 17.84 -9.63
C GLY A 197 -16.76 16.93 -10.20
N ASP A 198 -17.01 15.75 -9.61
CA ASP A 198 -18.23 14.96 -9.91
C ASP A 198 -19.47 15.61 -9.26
N GLY A 199 -19.86 16.76 -9.82
CA GLY A 199 -20.93 17.61 -9.32
C GLY A 199 -22.31 17.03 -9.65
N GLY A 200 -22.91 16.35 -8.67
CA GLY A 200 -24.33 16.00 -8.67
C GLY A 200 -25.23 17.24 -8.51
N GLY A 201 -25.18 18.13 -9.51
CA GLY A 201 -26.05 19.30 -9.60
C GLY A 201 -27.25 19.00 -10.48
N ASP A 202 -28.43 18.86 -9.86
CA ASP A 202 -29.71 18.87 -10.55
C ASP A 202 -30.00 20.28 -11.09
N VAL A 203 -29.39 20.60 -12.24
CA VAL A 203 -29.68 21.83 -13.00
C VAL A 203 -31.04 21.66 -13.67
N LEU A 204 -32.10 22.04 -12.95
CA LEU A 204 -33.45 22.20 -13.51
C LEU A 204 -33.51 23.47 -14.38
N ASP A 205 -32.86 23.43 -15.54
CA ASP A 205 -33.01 24.44 -16.61
C ASP A 205 -34.40 24.30 -17.27
N GLY A 206 -35.42 24.74 -16.53
CA GLY A 206 -36.79 24.91 -17.01
C GLY A 206 -37.07 26.38 -17.27
N ALA A 207 -36.99 26.81 -18.53
CA ALA A 207 -37.26 28.19 -18.93
C ALA A 207 -38.69 28.61 -18.52
N ALA A 208 -38.81 29.79 -17.89
CA ALA A 208 -40.10 30.34 -17.49
C ALA A 208 -40.93 30.76 -18.71
N PRO A 209 -42.19 30.30 -18.85
CA PRO A 209 -43.12 30.84 -19.84
C PRO A 209 -43.74 32.14 -19.34
N ASP A 210 -43.58 33.23 -20.09
CA ASP A 210 -44.20 34.54 -19.83
C ASP A 210 -45.71 34.56 -20.22
N ASP A 211 -46.52 33.71 -19.59
CA ASP A 211 -47.98 33.61 -19.81
C ASP A 211 -48.78 33.92 -18.53
N ALA A 212 -48.71 35.19 -18.09
CA ALA A 212 -49.47 35.69 -16.95
C ALA A 212 -50.91 36.11 -17.34
N ASP A 213 -51.80 35.15 -17.63
CA ASP A 213 -53.24 35.41 -17.78
C ASP A 213 -54.08 34.93 -16.57
N ALA A 214 -55.01 35.76 -16.14
CA ALA A 214 -55.59 35.71 -14.80
C ALA A 214 -56.94 34.96 -14.76
N ARG A 215 -56.92 33.69 -14.35
CA ARG A 215 -58.15 32.95 -13.98
C ARG A 215 -58.03 32.29 -12.63
N ALA A 216 -58.98 32.63 -11.75
CA ALA A 216 -58.95 32.30 -10.33
C ALA A 216 -58.84 30.78 -10.09
N ARG A 217 -57.78 30.38 -9.39
CA ARG A 217 -57.91 29.31 -8.39
C ARG A 217 -58.19 29.99 -7.07
N GLU A 218 -59.31 29.67 -6.44
CA GLU A 218 -59.58 30.08 -5.07
C GLU A 218 -58.45 29.53 -4.18
N GLY A 219 -57.68 30.44 -3.57
CA GLY A 219 -56.65 30.05 -2.64
C GLY A 219 -57.31 29.42 -1.42
N ILE A 220 -57.18 28.09 -1.27
CA ILE A 220 -57.49 27.41 -0.02
C ILE A 220 -56.61 28.08 1.04
N ALA A 221 -57.21 28.91 1.89
CA ALA A 221 -56.48 29.63 2.92
C ALA A 221 -55.78 28.59 3.81
N PRO A 222 -54.46 28.72 4.05
CA PRO A 222 -53.74 27.75 4.89
C PRO A 222 -54.44 27.71 6.26
N PRO A 223 -54.79 26.50 6.76
CA PRO A 223 -55.83 26.33 7.77
C PRO A 223 -55.59 27.22 8.99
N SER A 224 -56.57 28.07 9.27
CA SER A 224 -56.48 29.14 10.26
C SER A 224 -56.24 28.57 11.66
N GLY A 225 -54.99 28.65 12.10
CA GLY A 225 -54.52 28.07 13.36
C GLY A 225 -53.10 27.52 13.29
N LEU A 226 -52.60 27.13 12.10
CA LEU A 226 -51.20 26.67 12.02
C LEU A 226 -50.21 27.84 12.21
N PRO A 227 -49.24 27.72 13.14
CA PRO A 227 -48.31 28.78 13.49
C PRO A 227 -47.29 29.03 12.38
N ARG A 228 -46.90 30.31 12.19
CA ARG A 228 -46.01 30.74 11.09
C ARG A 228 -44.62 31.18 11.54
N THR A 229 -44.41 31.34 12.84
CA THR A 229 -43.10 31.60 13.46
C THR A 229 -42.89 30.65 14.64
N PHE A 230 -41.65 30.52 15.12
CA PHE A 230 -41.37 29.75 16.34
C PHE A 230 -42.11 30.31 17.58
N GLN A 231 -42.35 31.63 17.63
CA GLN A 231 -43.07 32.27 18.73
C GLN A 231 -44.59 32.02 18.64
N ASP A 232 -45.16 31.96 17.44
CA ASP A 232 -46.52 31.48 17.23
C ASP A 232 -46.65 30.00 17.56
N LEU A 233 -45.63 29.18 17.24
CA LEU A 233 -45.62 27.75 17.54
C LEU A 233 -45.62 27.53 19.05
N MET A 234 -44.76 28.22 19.80
CA MET A 234 -44.80 28.18 21.25
C MET A 234 -46.19 28.61 21.77
N ARG A 235 -46.76 29.72 21.30
CA ARG A 235 -48.13 30.15 21.70
C ARG A 235 -49.25 29.17 21.30
N TYR A 236 -49.11 28.44 20.21
CA TYR A 236 -50.07 27.43 19.77
C TYR A 236 -49.97 26.14 20.60
N LEU A 237 -48.77 25.82 21.09
CA LEU A 237 -48.49 24.74 22.03
C LEU A 237 -48.82 25.12 23.48
N ASP A 238 -48.85 26.41 23.82
CA ASP A 238 -49.18 26.95 25.15
C ASP A 238 -50.71 27.10 25.35
N ASN A 239 -51.45 27.42 24.28
CA ASN A 239 -52.93 27.50 24.27
C ASN A 239 -53.64 26.15 24.04
N ARG A 240 -52.91 25.04 24.14
CA ARG A 240 -53.44 23.68 24.10
C ARG A 240 -52.69 22.86 25.13
N GLU A 241 -53.35 21.93 25.80
CA GLU A 241 -52.67 20.78 26.40
C GLU A 241 -52.21 19.84 25.28
N VAL A 242 -51.21 20.28 24.51
CA VAL A 242 -50.39 19.35 23.75
C VAL A 242 -49.46 18.72 24.78
N ASP A 243 -49.66 17.42 25.04
CA ASP A 243 -48.63 16.60 25.66
C ASP A 243 -47.40 16.62 24.74
N LEU A 244 -46.52 17.61 24.97
CA LEU A 244 -45.16 17.67 24.47
C LEU A 244 -44.37 16.61 25.22
N VAL A 245 -44.70 15.33 24.95
CA VAL A 245 -44.01 14.16 25.49
C VAL A 245 -42.52 14.38 25.25
N PRO A 246 -41.72 14.62 26.30
CA PRO A 246 -40.31 14.92 26.11
C PRO A 246 -39.63 13.61 25.77
N ILE A 247 -39.44 13.33 24.47
CA ILE A 247 -38.71 12.16 24.00
C ILE A 247 -37.25 12.36 24.45
N PRO A 248 -36.75 11.69 25.50
CA PRO A 248 -35.49 12.07 26.14
C PRO A 248 -34.28 11.69 25.28
N ASP A 249 -34.49 10.72 24.39
CA ASP A 249 -33.50 10.14 23.49
C ASP A 249 -33.82 10.57 22.04
N ARG A 250 -33.05 11.53 21.54
CA ARG A 250 -33.15 12.02 20.15
C ARG A 250 -32.86 10.94 19.10
N TRP A 251 -32.10 9.90 19.44
CA TRP A 251 -31.73 8.82 18.54
C TRP A 251 -32.84 7.76 18.43
N ARG A 252 -33.75 7.70 19.42
CA ARG A 252 -34.94 6.83 19.44
C ARG A 252 -36.23 7.52 18.99
N LEU A 253 -36.15 8.74 18.41
CA LEU A 253 -37.30 9.44 17.81
C LEU A 253 -38.11 8.55 16.84
N LEU A 254 -37.42 7.78 15.98
CA LEU A 254 -38.07 6.87 15.03
C LEU A 254 -38.81 5.72 15.74
N GLU A 255 -38.29 5.23 16.87
CA GLU A 255 -38.98 4.20 17.67
C GLU A 255 -40.22 4.76 18.37
N GLY A 256 -40.16 6.03 18.83
CA GLY A 256 -41.31 6.78 19.35
C GLY A 256 -42.40 7.00 18.31
N LEU A 257 -42.02 7.12 17.03
CA LEU A 257 -42.94 7.14 15.87
C LEU A 257 -43.36 5.72 15.42
N GLY A 258 -43.01 4.67 16.16
CA GLY A 258 -43.36 3.27 15.86
C GLY A 258 -42.49 2.58 14.81
N ILE A 259 -41.53 3.28 14.19
CA ILE A 259 -40.62 2.76 13.17
C ILE A 259 -39.50 1.97 13.86
N LYS A 260 -39.80 0.71 14.22
CA LYS A 260 -38.85 -0.19 14.86
C LYS A 260 -37.93 -0.85 13.83
N GLY A 261 -36.72 -0.31 13.73
CA GLY A 261 -35.62 -0.93 12.99
C GLY A 261 -35.20 -2.28 13.56
N LYS A 262 -34.58 -3.12 12.73
CA LYS A 262 -34.24 -4.52 13.06
C LYS A 262 -32.73 -4.71 13.10
N TRP A 263 -32.25 -5.54 14.02
CA TRP A 263 -30.80 -5.79 14.19
C TRP A 263 -30.13 -6.44 12.99
N TYR A 264 -30.89 -7.15 12.13
CA TYR A 264 -30.40 -7.83 10.93
C TYR A 264 -30.63 -7.02 9.63
N ASP A 265 -31.15 -5.80 9.71
CA ASP A 265 -31.45 -4.96 8.54
C ASP A 265 -30.34 -3.89 8.37
N PRO A 266 -29.51 -3.97 7.30
CA PRO A 266 -28.43 -3.01 7.09
C PRO A 266 -28.93 -1.70 6.43
N TYR A 267 -30.16 -1.67 5.89
CA TYR A 267 -30.70 -0.51 5.16
C TYR A 267 -31.55 0.41 6.04
N ASN A 268 -32.20 -0.13 7.08
CA ASN A 268 -32.96 0.65 8.06
C ASN A 268 -32.14 0.93 9.35
N ASN A 269 -32.67 1.81 10.23
CA ASN A 269 -32.03 2.19 11.50
C ASN A 269 -31.71 0.96 12.38
N ASN A 270 -30.45 0.79 12.79
CA ASN A 270 -29.96 -0.37 13.51
C ASN A 270 -28.99 0.03 14.63
N VAL A 271 -29.08 -0.63 15.80
CA VAL A 271 -28.09 -0.48 16.88
C VAL A 271 -26.70 -0.90 16.40
N LEU A 272 -26.61 -1.99 15.62
CA LEU A 272 -25.35 -2.60 15.21
C LEU A 272 -24.61 -1.82 14.11
N LYS A 273 -25.22 -0.80 13.51
CA LYS A 273 -24.56 0.13 12.58
C LYS A 273 -24.17 1.46 13.24
N GLY A 274 -24.43 1.62 14.54
CA GLY A 274 -24.26 2.90 15.24
C GLY A 274 -25.35 3.94 14.94
N ASP A 275 -26.48 3.58 14.32
CA ASP A 275 -27.56 4.55 14.01
C ASP A 275 -28.24 5.12 15.28
N LYS A 276 -28.08 4.45 16.42
CA LYS A 276 -28.59 4.84 17.76
C LYS A 276 -27.76 4.18 18.88
N PRO A 277 -27.70 4.77 20.09
CA PRO A 277 -26.87 4.24 21.16
C PRO A 277 -27.49 2.98 21.78
N ILE A 278 -26.63 2.06 22.20
CA ILE A 278 -27.02 0.85 22.92
C ILE A 278 -27.40 1.19 24.37
N PHE A 279 -26.59 2.01 25.03
CA PHE A 279 -26.85 2.65 26.33
C PHE A 279 -26.20 4.04 26.36
N ASP A 280 -26.77 4.96 27.14
CA ASP A 280 -26.32 6.35 27.29
C ASP A 280 -25.91 7.03 25.97
N ASP A 281 -24.65 7.44 25.83
CA ASP A 281 -24.04 8.00 24.62
C ASP A 281 -23.05 7.03 23.94
N TRP A 282 -23.22 5.72 24.15
CA TRP A 282 -22.38 4.67 23.57
C TRP A 282 -23.02 3.99 22.36
N PHE A 283 -22.26 3.84 21.28
CA PHE A 283 -22.70 3.21 20.03
C PHE A 283 -21.82 2.01 19.70
N VAL A 284 -22.44 0.96 19.16
CA VAL A 284 -21.75 -0.24 18.66
C VAL A 284 -21.82 -0.22 17.15
N LEU A 285 -20.68 -0.48 16.50
CA LEU A 285 -20.59 -0.74 15.08
C LEU A 285 -20.05 -2.16 14.90
N LEU A 286 -20.81 -2.98 14.19
CA LEU A 286 -20.45 -4.33 13.77
C LEU A 286 -20.45 -4.34 12.24
N ASN A 287 -19.29 -4.61 11.65
CA ASN A 287 -19.14 -4.89 10.23
C ASN A 287 -18.58 -6.31 10.08
N VAL A 288 -19.24 -7.13 9.27
CA VAL A 288 -18.82 -8.50 9.00
C VAL A 288 -18.54 -8.66 7.52
N ILE A 289 -17.30 -9.00 7.18
CA ILE A 289 -16.84 -9.18 5.80
C ILE A 289 -16.43 -10.63 5.59
N SER A 290 -17.06 -11.30 4.63
CA SER A 290 -16.56 -12.55 4.05
C SER A 290 -15.81 -12.19 2.78
N ASP A 291 -14.50 -12.44 2.76
CA ASP A 291 -13.68 -12.26 1.56
C ASP A 291 -13.13 -13.60 1.09
N THR A 292 -13.44 -13.95 -0.16
CA THR A 292 -13.02 -15.19 -0.82
C THR A 292 -12.07 -14.84 -1.96
N ILE A 293 -10.93 -15.53 -2.03
CA ILE A 293 -9.91 -15.43 -3.08
C ILE A 293 -9.71 -16.81 -3.70
N TYR A 294 -9.64 -16.86 -5.03
CA TYR A 294 -9.18 -18.01 -5.80
C TYR A 294 -8.17 -17.52 -6.85
N GLU A 295 -6.95 -18.07 -6.82
CA GLU A 295 -5.81 -17.58 -7.58
C GLU A 295 -4.96 -18.75 -8.15
N PRO A 296 -5.32 -19.28 -9.33
CA PRO A 296 -4.41 -20.05 -10.16
C PRO A 296 -3.34 -19.15 -10.79
N ARG A 297 -2.08 -19.59 -10.74
CA ARG A 297 -0.90 -18.78 -11.09
C ARG A 297 0.28 -19.67 -11.51
N ALA A 298 1.19 -19.10 -12.30
CA ALA A 298 2.46 -19.72 -12.68
C ALA A 298 3.61 -18.71 -12.49
N PHE A 299 4.64 -19.09 -11.74
CA PHE A 299 5.90 -18.34 -11.59
C PHE A 299 7.06 -19.30 -11.28
N PRO A 300 8.34 -18.92 -11.48
CA PRO A 300 9.46 -19.83 -11.25
C PRO A 300 9.49 -20.39 -9.82
N VAL A 301 9.55 -21.71 -9.67
CA VAL A 301 9.75 -22.39 -8.38
C VAL A 301 10.97 -23.31 -8.44
N PRO A 302 11.71 -23.50 -7.34
CA PRO A 302 12.85 -24.42 -7.33
C PRO A 302 12.39 -25.87 -7.47
N LEU A 303 13.24 -26.70 -8.07
CA LEU A 303 13.08 -28.16 -8.06
C LEU A 303 13.79 -28.76 -6.84
N GLY A 304 13.12 -29.67 -6.13
CA GLY A 304 13.71 -30.41 -5.02
C GLY A 304 14.77 -31.40 -5.51
N ILE A 305 16.04 -31.00 -5.60
CA ILE A 305 17.13 -31.77 -6.26
C ILE A 305 17.24 -33.22 -5.74
N ALA A 306 17.05 -33.43 -4.43
CA ALA A 306 17.12 -34.75 -3.80
C ALA A 306 15.74 -35.44 -3.62
N THR A 307 14.65 -34.75 -3.97
CA THR A 307 13.30 -35.01 -3.43
C THR A 307 12.16 -34.82 -4.43
N THR A 308 12.45 -34.46 -5.69
CA THR A 308 11.42 -34.13 -6.69
C THR A 308 10.50 -35.31 -7.01
N LYS A 309 9.26 -34.97 -7.32
CA LYS A 309 8.18 -35.86 -7.77
C LYS A 309 8.32 -36.25 -9.24
N ARG A 310 9.06 -35.45 -10.04
CA ARG A 310 9.23 -35.63 -11.50
C ARG A 310 10.56 -36.34 -11.79
N ARG A 311 10.50 -37.46 -12.50
CA ARG A 311 11.70 -38.27 -12.84
C ARG A 311 12.54 -37.61 -13.91
N ASP A 312 13.81 -37.96 -13.94
CA ASP A 312 14.77 -37.64 -15.00
C ASP A 312 14.94 -36.13 -15.28
N ARG A 313 14.68 -35.29 -14.27
CA ARG A 313 14.99 -33.85 -14.24
C ARG A 313 16.40 -33.63 -13.69
N ASN A 314 17.28 -33.01 -14.49
CA ASN A 314 18.63 -32.57 -14.11
C ASN A 314 18.73 -31.04 -13.97
N ASP A 315 17.60 -30.40 -13.70
CA ASP A 315 17.39 -28.96 -13.80
C ASP A 315 17.00 -28.39 -12.43
N LEU A 316 17.28 -27.10 -12.20
CA LEU A 316 16.98 -26.38 -10.96
C LEU A 316 15.54 -25.84 -10.93
N PHE A 317 14.86 -25.78 -12.08
CA PHE A 317 13.51 -25.21 -12.19
C PHE A 317 12.42 -26.29 -12.10
N GLY A 318 11.42 -25.97 -11.30
CA GLY A 318 10.34 -26.86 -10.90
C GLY A 318 9.22 -26.92 -11.92
N ASP A 319 7.99 -26.97 -11.42
CA ASP A 319 6.77 -26.90 -12.22
C ASP A 319 6.03 -25.66 -11.73
N PRO A 320 5.88 -24.61 -12.55
CA PRO A 320 5.52 -23.28 -12.06
C PRO A 320 4.07 -23.18 -11.59
N ASP A 321 3.21 -24.12 -12.00
CA ASP A 321 1.77 -24.12 -11.74
C ASP A 321 1.41 -24.28 -10.26
N GLN A 322 0.58 -23.35 -9.77
CA GLN A 322 0.05 -23.32 -8.42
C GLN A 322 -1.42 -22.88 -8.40
N VAL A 323 -2.14 -23.31 -7.36
CA VAL A 323 -3.50 -22.85 -7.09
C VAL A 323 -3.62 -22.46 -5.62
N VAL A 324 -3.98 -21.19 -5.37
CA VAL A 324 -4.31 -20.68 -4.04
C VAL A 324 -5.82 -20.51 -3.92
N PHE A 325 -6.37 -20.88 -2.77
CA PHE A 325 -7.69 -20.49 -2.31
C PHE A 325 -7.55 -19.90 -0.90
N ASN A 326 -8.14 -18.75 -0.63
CA ASN A 326 -8.08 -18.13 0.70
C ASN A 326 -9.46 -17.58 1.06
N GLN A 327 -9.93 -17.89 2.26
CA GLN A 327 -11.18 -17.39 2.80
C GLN A 327 -10.90 -16.68 4.13
N ASN A 328 -11.27 -15.42 4.20
CA ASN A 328 -11.28 -14.64 5.43
C ASN A 328 -12.73 -14.39 5.89
N LEU A 329 -12.95 -14.49 7.20
CA LEU A 329 -14.11 -13.90 7.87
C LEU A 329 -13.60 -12.82 8.82
N ILE A 330 -13.76 -11.57 8.42
CA ILE A 330 -13.39 -10.37 9.18
C ILE A 330 -14.58 -9.97 10.03
N THR A 331 -14.39 -9.74 11.32
CA THR A 331 -15.43 -9.19 12.20
C THR A 331 -14.88 -7.96 12.90
N ASN A 332 -15.21 -6.76 12.41
CA ASN A 332 -14.86 -5.51 13.10
C ASN A 332 -15.95 -5.19 14.13
N LEU A 333 -15.58 -5.16 15.40
CA LEU A 333 -16.40 -4.67 16.50
C LEU A 333 -15.79 -3.36 17.02
N THR A 334 -16.51 -2.25 16.83
CA THR A 334 -16.16 -0.96 17.42
C THR A 334 -17.20 -0.56 18.46
N LEU A 335 -16.75 -0.10 19.63
CA LEU A 335 -17.55 0.55 20.66
C LEU A 335 -17.04 1.98 20.83
N ILE A 336 -17.87 2.98 20.50
CA ILE A 336 -17.53 4.40 20.60
C ILE A 336 -18.39 5.13 21.63
N LYS A 337 -17.85 6.18 22.24
CA LYS A 337 -18.58 7.09 23.13
C LYS A 337 -18.68 8.51 22.57
N GLY A 338 -19.88 9.07 22.63
CA GLY A 338 -20.13 10.51 22.44
C GLY A 338 -20.76 10.88 21.11
N ASN A 339 -21.03 12.18 20.95
CA ASN A 339 -21.72 12.76 19.79
C ASN A 339 -20.75 13.01 18.62
N THR A 340 -20.39 11.95 17.89
CA THR A 340 -19.42 11.97 16.78
C THR A 340 -19.78 12.85 15.58
N ALA A 341 -21.01 13.34 15.49
CA ALA A 341 -21.47 14.21 14.40
C ALA A 341 -20.79 15.60 14.36
N TYR A 342 -20.06 16.00 15.41
CA TYR A 342 -19.45 17.34 15.52
C TYR A 342 -18.04 17.37 16.13
N LYS A 343 -17.55 16.27 16.70
CA LYS A 343 -16.21 16.13 17.29
C LYS A 343 -15.75 14.67 17.23
N PRO A 344 -14.46 14.34 17.44
CA PRO A 344 -14.02 12.96 17.63
C PRO A 344 -14.78 12.24 18.78
N PRO A 345 -14.83 10.90 18.78
CA PRO A 345 -15.29 10.13 19.94
C PRO A 345 -14.51 10.50 21.20
N ASP A 346 -15.16 10.55 22.37
CA ASP A 346 -14.42 10.72 23.63
C ASP A 346 -13.58 9.48 23.96
N TRP A 347 -14.09 8.31 23.56
CA TRP A 347 -13.43 7.01 23.61
C TRP A 347 -13.81 6.19 22.37
N GLU A 348 -12.86 5.44 21.82
CA GLU A 348 -13.08 4.40 20.81
C GLU A 348 -12.35 3.12 21.26
N PHE A 349 -13.08 2.00 21.30
CA PHE A 349 -12.52 0.67 21.50
C PHE A 349 -12.76 -0.11 20.20
N ARG A 350 -11.72 -0.69 19.61
CA ARG A 350 -11.85 -1.54 18.41
C ARG A 350 -11.22 -2.90 18.63
N LEU A 351 -11.94 -3.92 18.18
CA LEU A 351 -11.52 -5.31 18.18
C LEU A 351 -11.86 -5.93 16.81
N THR A 352 -10.85 -6.39 16.07
CA THR A 352 -11.00 -6.99 14.74
C THR A 352 -10.32 -8.36 14.68
N PRO A 353 -10.95 -9.42 15.22
CA PRO A 353 -10.55 -10.80 14.96
C PRO A 353 -10.86 -11.21 13.51
N VAL A 354 -10.01 -12.07 12.97
CA VAL A 354 -10.10 -12.57 11.60
C VAL A 354 -9.91 -14.07 11.61
N PHE A 355 -10.88 -14.80 11.06
CA PHE A 355 -10.80 -16.25 10.90
C PHE A 355 -10.36 -16.57 9.47
N ASN A 356 -9.18 -17.16 9.31
CA ASN A 356 -8.63 -17.57 8.02
C ASN A 356 -8.83 -19.07 7.75
N TYR A 357 -9.02 -19.41 6.47
CA TYR A 357 -8.73 -20.73 5.93
C TYR A 357 -7.98 -20.59 4.60
N ASN A 358 -6.80 -21.20 4.48
CA ASN A 358 -5.99 -21.18 3.26
C ASN A 358 -5.82 -22.59 2.66
N TYR A 359 -6.34 -22.75 1.43
CA TYR A 359 -6.02 -23.72 0.38
C TYR A 359 -4.72 -23.38 -0.38
N VAL A 360 -3.68 -24.20 -0.39
CA VAL A 360 -2.61 -24.07 -1.39
C VAL A 360 -2.26 -25.43 -2.00
N LYS A 361 -2.15 -25.49 -3.32
CA LYS A 361 -1.58 -26.61 -4.07
C LYS A 361 -0.49 -26.13 -5.02
N VAL A 362 0.59 -26.88 -5.08
CA VAL A 362 1.72 -26.76 -6.02
C VAL A 362 1.96 -28.12 -6.67
N GLU A 363 2.92 -28.22 -7.59
CA GLU A 363 3.31 -29.49 -8.21
C GLU A 363 4.67 -30.07 -7.78
N GLU A 364 5.57 -29.28 -7.19
CA GLU A 364 6.86 -29.74 -6.63
C GLU A 364 6.83 -29.95 -5.10
N LEU A 365 7.72 -30.83 -4.63
CA LEU A 365 7.88 -31.16 -3.20
C LEU A 365 8.90 -30.23 -2.54
N GLY A 366 8.69 -29.91 -1.25
CA GLY A 366 9.56 -29.03 -0.47
C GLY A 366 9.25 -27.53 -0.57
N ILE A 367 8.21 -27.14 -1.34
CA ILE A 367 7.82 -25.73 -1.54
C ILE A 367 6.92 -25.20 -0.44
N LEU A 368 5.90 -25.97 -0.03
CA LEU A 368 4.90 -25.53 0.96
C LEU A 368 5.31 -25.81 2.40
N LYS A 369 6.18 -26.79 2.61
CA LYS A 369 6.85 -27.15 3.86
C LYS A 369 8.21 -27.76 3.52
N ARG A 370 9.24 -27.49 4.33
CA ARG A 370 10.61 -27.98 4.11
C ARG A 370 10.73 -29.51 4.17
N ALA A 371 9.87 -30.15 4.96
CA ALA A 371 9.75 -31.60 5.08
C ALA A 371 9.07 -32.20 3.82
N PRO A 372 9.78 -32.96 2.95
CA PRO A 372 9.23 -33.39 1.65
C PRO A 372 8.15 -34.47 1.73
N ASP A 373 8.02 -35.15 2.86
CA ASP A 373 6.98 -36.15 3.12
C ASP A 373 5.58 -35.53 3.28
N ARG A 374 5.50 -34.20 3.45
CA ARG A 374 4.24 -33.45 3.63
C ARG A 374 3.44 -33.23 2.35
N GLY A 375 3.95 -33.62 1.18
CA GLY A 375 3.23 -33.57 -0.10
C GLY A 375 3.32 -32.23 -0.83
N THR A 376 2.47 -32.05 -1.85
CA THR A 376 2.43 -30.84 -2.71
C THR A 376 1.17 -29.98 -2.49
N ASP A 377 0.47 -30.18 -1.38
CA ASP A 377 -0.69 -29.40 -0.99
C ASP A 377 -0.73 -29.14 0.53
N ARG A 378 -1.31 -28.00 0.92
CA ARG A 378 -1.44 -27.54 2.31
C ARG A 378 -2.83 -26.96 2.50
N SER A 379 -3.54 -27.43 3.53
CA SER A 379 -4.71 -26.73 4.07
C SER A 379 -4.47 -26.32 5.50
N ASP A 380 -4.77 -25.06 5.82
CA ASP A 380 -4.40 -24.45 7.09
C ASP A 380 -5.42 -23.40 7.57
N LYS A 381 -5.42 -23.06 8.87
CA LYS A 381 -6.42 -22.21 9.55
C LYS A 381 -5.79 -21.39 10.68
N HIS A 382 -5.93 -20.07 10.60
CA HIS A 382 -5.52 -19.14 11.66
C HIS A 382 -6.68 -18.31 12.22
N ILE A 383 -6.51 -17.75 13.42
CA ILE A 383 -7.38 -16.73 14.02
C ILE A 383 -6.53 -15.53 14.45
N GLY A 384 -6.19 -14.67 13.49
CA GLY A 384 -5.35 -13.50 13.73
C GLY A 384 -6.12 -12.32 14.33
N LEU A 385 -5.47 -11.55 15.20
CA LEU A 385 -6.04 -10.34 15.81
C LEU A 385 -5.47 -9.08 15.17
N GLN A 386 -6.20 -8.50 14.21
CA GLN A 386 -5.68 -7.40 13.38
C GLN A 386 -5.82 -6.04 14.06
N GLU A 387 -6.84 -5.84 14.88
CA GLU A 387 -7.00 -4.63 15.67
C GLU A 387 -7.46 -4.97 17.07
N ALA A 388 -6.84 -4.34 18.07
CA ALA A 388 -7.16 -4.46 19.47
C ALA A 388 -6.61 -3.22 20.18
N PHE A 389 -7.32 -2.09 20.06
CA PHE A 389 -6.85 -0.80 20.58
C PHE A 389 -7.92 -0.02 21.34
N VAL A 390 -7.44 0.91 22.17
CA VAL A 390 -8.22 1.99 22.78
C VAL A 390 -7.69 3.33 22.27
N ASP A 391 -8.57 4.17 21.74
CA ASP A 391 -8.31 5.61 21.51
C ASP A 391 -8.99 6.43 22.61
N TYR A 392 -8.28 7.45 23.07
CA TYR A 392 -8.78 8.44 24.02
C TYR A 392 -8.52 9.85 23.47
N HIS A 393 -9.60 10.59 23.24
CA HIS A 393 -9.57 12.01 22.88
C HIS A 393 -9.26 12.84 24.13
N ILE A 394 -8.06 13.38 24.19
CA ILE A 394 -7.53 14.06 25.39
C ILE A 394 -8.18 15.43 25.56
N ARG A 395 -8.28 16.19 24.46
CA ARG A 395 -8.85 17.55 24.44
C ARG A 395 -9.06 18.08 23.02
N ASN A 396 -9.91 19.09 22.92
CA ASN A 396 -9.85 20.06 21.83
C ASN A 396 -8.87 21.19 22.20
N VAL A 397 -8.13 21.68 21.21
CA VAL A 397 -7.08 22.70 21.30
C VAL A 397 -7.55 24.03 20.66
N SER A 398 -8.62 24.01 19.85
CA SER A 398 -9.27 25.22 19.32
C SER A 398 -10.80 25.11 19.32
N ASP A 399 -11.47 26.26 19.17
CA ASP A 399 -12.94 26.35 18.99
C ASP A 399 -13.43 25.68 17.69
N ARG A 400 -12.52 25.24 16.82
CA ARG A 400 -12.80 24.55 15.55
C ARG A 400 -12.62 23.04 15.64
N TYR A 401 -12.49 22.51 16.86
CA TYR A 401 -12.23 21.09 17.14
C TYR A 401 -10.91 20.56 16.55
N ASP A 402 -9.89 21.41 16.42
CA ASP A 402 -8.49 20.93 16.40
C ASP A 402 -8.25 20.14 17.69
N PHE A 403 -7.61 18.97 17.65
CA PHE A 403 -7.59 18.04 18.80
C PHE A 403 -6.24 17.38 19.09
N ASP A 404 -6.16 16.74 20.27
CA ASP A 404 -5.11 15.82 20.70
C ASP A 404 -5.74 14.47 21.09
N SER A 405 -5.26 13.35 20.52
CA SER A 405 -5.66 11.98 20.85
C SER A 405 -4.45 11.10 21.17
N ILE A 406 -4.69 10.03 21.93
CA ILE A 406 -3.73 8.93 22.12
C ILE A 406 -4.41 7.58 21.87
N ARG A 407 -3.77 6.72 21.06
CA ARG A 407 -4.22 5.37 20.72
C ARG A 407 -3.19 4.34 21.13
N VAL A 408 -3.62 3.31 21.87
CA VAL A 408 -2.74 2.25 22.41
C VAL A 408 -3.32 0.88 22.08
N GLY A 409 -2.47 -0.01 21.56
CA GLY A 409 -2.82 -1.39 21.22
C GLY A 409 -2.43 -1.78 19.80
N ILE A 410 -2.94 -2.92 19.32
CA ILE A 410 -2.76 -3.38 17.94
C ILE A 410 -3.62 -2.50 17.04
N GLN A 411 -3.01 -1.79 16.10
CA GLN A 411 -3.67 -0.76 15.29
C GLN A 411 -3.07 -0.67 13.87
N PRO A 412 -3.86 -0.23 12.87
CA PRO A 412 -3.31 0.13 11.57
C PRO A 412 -2.36 1.32 11.66
N PHE A 413 -1.27 1.23 10.92
CA PHE A 413 -0.40 2.34 10.63
C PHE A 413 -0.04 2.38 9.14
N ASN A 414 0.10 3.59 8.59
CA ASN A 414 0.75 3.82 7.30
C ASN A 414 1.70 5.01 7.45
N ALA A 415 2.95 4.86 7.01
CA ALA A 415 3.98 5.89 7.06
C ALA A 415 3.80 6.98 5.98
N ASP A 416 3.14 6.67 4.87
CA ASP A 416 3.02 7.54 3.70
C ASP A 416 1.65 7.40 3.00
N PHE A 417 1.48 8.01 1.83
CA PHE A 417 0.19 8.02 1.11
C PHE A 417 -0.07 6.74 0.30
N ARG A 418 0.94 5.90 0.06
CA ARG A 418 0.87 4.73 -0.84
C ARG A 418 1.31 3.42 -0.20
N GLY A 419 2.01 3.45 0.94
CA GLY A 419 2.47 2.26 1.67
C GLY A 419 3.87 1.79 1.28
N PHE A 420 4.78 2.71 0.91
CA PHE A 420 6.13 2.35 0.48
C PHE A 420 7.09 2.03 1.62
N LEU A 421 7.03 2.74 2.76
CA LEU A 421 7.98 2.49 3.86
C LEU A 421 7.45 1.48 4.90
N PHE A 422 6.21 1.69 5.35
CA PHE A 422 5.57 0.88 6.39
C PHE A 422 4.05 1.00 6.29
N GLN A 423 3.34 -0.09 5.99
CA GLN A 423 1.88 -0.15 6.08
C GLN A 423 1.40 -1.52 6.62
N ASP A 424 1.04 -1.56 7.91
CA ASP A 424 0.71 -2.82 8.60
C ASP A 424 -0.20 -2.59 9.85
N ASN A 425 -0.77 -3.69 10.36
CA ASN A 425 -1.46 -3.78 11.65
C ASN A 425 -0.48 -4.19 12.74
N GLN A 426 -0.07 -3.28 13.61
CA GLN A 426 0.98 -3.57 14.60
C GLN A 426 0.68 -3.01 15.99
N PHE A 427 1.31 -3.58 17.03
CA PHE A 427 1.20 -3.07 18.38
C PHE A 427 1.94 -1.73 18.50
N GLY A 428 1.31 -0.72 19.08
CA GLY A 428 1.97 0.55 19.31
C GLY A 428 1.24 1.52 20.22
N VAL A 429 1.93 2.63 20.48
CA VAL A 429 1.45 3.83 21.16
C VAL A 429 1.56 5.00 20.18
N ARG A 430 0.42 5.59 19.82
CA ARG A 430 0.31 6.66 18.81
C ARG A 430 -0.31 7.90 19.45
N PHE A 431 0.43 9.00 19.50
CA PHE A 431 -0.06 10.33 19.90
C PHE A 431 -0.16 11.22 18.66
N PHE A 432 -1.36 11.69 18.35
CA PHE A 432 -1.65 12.39 17.09
C PHE A 432 -2.66 13.52 17.33
N GLY A 433 -2.70 14.46 16.39
CA GLY A 433 -3.55 15.62 16.53
C GLY A 433 -3.50 16.57 15.34
N THR A 434 -4.39 17.56 15.39
CA THR A 434 -4.63 18.52 14.32
C THR A 434 -4.44 19.95 14.83
N ARG A 435 -4.06 20.88 13.95
CA ARG A 435 -3.83 22.29 14.28
C ARG A 435 -4.27 23.20 13.14
N ASN A 436 -4.70 24.41 13.52
CA ASN A 436 -5.06 25.49 12.61
C ASN A 436 -6.17 25.09 11.62
N ASN A 437 -7.31 24.61 12.15
CA ASN A 437 -8.42 24.11 11.35
C ASN A 437 -7.98 22.96 10.41
N ASN A 438 -7.40 21.90 10.99
CA ASN A 438 -6.94 20.70 10.27
C ASN A 438 -5.78 20.89 9.25
N ILE A 439 -5.34 22.13 8.97
CA ILE A 439 -4.31 22.44 7.96
C ILE A 439 -2.99 21.73 8.27
N PHE A 440 -2.60 21.68 9.54
CA PHE A 440 -1.49 20.85 9.98
C PHE A 440 -2.02 19.65 10.76
N GLN A 441 -1.46 18.49 10.49
CA GLN A 441 -1.69 17.29 11.29
C GLN A 441 -0.36 16.64 11.64
N TYR A 442 -0.23 16.14 12.86
CA TYR A 442 0.99 15.47 13.29
C TYR A 442 0.67 14.09 13.85
N ASN A 443 1.65 13.20 13.77
CA ASN A 443 1.56 11.82 14.19
C ASN A 443 2.89 11.42 14.81
N LEU A 444 2.92 11.06 16.09
CA LEU A 444 4.08 10.52 16.79
C LEU A 444 3.73 9.10 17.25
N ALA A 445 4.53 8.12 16.85
CA ALA A 445 4.28 6.72 17.18
C ALA A 445 5.55 6.01 17.65
N TRP A 446 5.38 5.10 18.61
CA TRP A 446 6.24 3.95 18.79
C TRP A 446 5.42 2.71 18.42
N ILE A 447 6.00 1.86 17.58
CA ILE A 447 5.43 0.62 17.08
C ILE A 447 6.44 -0.48 17.38
N ARG A 448 5.97 -1.63 17.86
CA ARG A 448 6.75 -2.86 17.91
C ARG A 448 6.09 -3.89 17.00
N ARG A 449 6.89 -4.56 16.18
CA ARG A 449 6.35 -5.61 15.30
C ARG A 449 5.93 -6.84 16.13
N LEU A 450 4.78 -7.38 15.77
CA LEU A 450 4.28 -8.69 16.13
C LEU A 450 4.71 -9.68 15.05
N GLU A 451 4.81 -10.96 15.42
CA GLU A 451 4.85 -12.04 14.44
C GLU A 451 3.56 -12.14 13.63
N LYS A 452 3.64 -12.83 12.51
CA LYS A 452 2.52 -13.21 11.65
C LYS A 452 2.38 -14.73 11.68
N ASP A 453 1.20 -15.25 11.41
CA ASP A 453 1.10 -16.62 10.90
C ASP A 453 1.64 -16.66 9.48
N THR A 454 2.53 -17.63 9.21
CA THR A 454 3.24 -17.79 7.94
C THR A 454 2.30 -17.93 6.74
N ASN A 455 1.06 -18.39 6.98
CA ASN A 455 0.19 -18.95 5.95
C ASN A 455 -0.90 -17.97 5.48
N SER A 456 -1.34 -17.08 6.37
CA SER A 456 -2.33 -16.03 6.11
C SER A 456 -1.74 -14.62 6.08
N GLY A 457 -0.56 -14.39 6.67
CA GLY A 457 0.05 -13.07 6.83
C GLY A 457 -0.65 -12.18 7.88
N LEU A 458 -1.57 -12.75 8.65
CA LEU A 458 -2.27 -12.09 9.75
C LEU A 458 -1.41 -12.14 11.02
N ASN A 459 -1.43 -11.07 11.83
CA ASN A 459 -0.84 -11.06 13.17
C ASN A 459 -1.12 -12.34 13.96
N ASP A 460 -0.07 -12.98 14.46
CA ASP A 460 -0.19 -13.91 15.57
C ASP A 460 -0.03 -13.15 16.90
N ILE A 461 -0.70 -13.67 17.93
CA ILE A 461 -0.68 -13.19 19.31
C ILE A 461 -0.43 -14.33 20.33
N GLY A 462 -0.18 -15.55 19.85
CA GLY A 462 0.38 -16.66 20.61
C GLY A 462 1.91 -16.65 20.65
N GLU A 463 2.55 -16.12 19.61
CA GLU A 463 4.00 -15.90 19.54
C GLU A 463 4.45 -14.59 20.20
N ASP A 464 5.73 -14.53 20.57
CA ASP A 464 6.34 -13.35 21.20
C ASP A 464 6.46 -12.15 20.23
N SER A 465 6.43 -10.93 20.78
CA SER A 465 6.65 -9.71 19.98
C SER A 465 8.10 -9.62 19.52
N ARG A 466 8.32 -9.28 18.25
CA ARG A 466 9.64 -9.11 17.63
C ARG A 466 10.48 -8.06 18.36
N GLU A 467 11.80 -8.26 18.35
CA GLU A 467 12.79 -7.27 18.80
C GLU A 467 13.08 -6.25 17.67
N ASP A 468 12.01 -5.75 17.06
CA ASP A 468 11.99 -4.80 15.95
C ASP A 468 11.05 -3.64 16.32
N ASP A 469 11.65 -2.55 16.79
CA ASP A 469 10.98 -1.31 17.20
C ASP A 469 11.08 -0.25 16.09
N THR A 470 9.99 0.45 15.82
CA THR A 470 9.94 1.60 14.90
C THR A 470 9.39 2.82 15.64
N PHE A 471 10.18 3.88 15.68
CA PHE A 471 9.79 5.20 16.19
C PHE A 471 9.53 6.13 15.00
N LEU A 472 8.36 6.74 14.91
CA LEU A 472 7.95 7.45 13.70
C LEU A 472 7.25 8.79 14.01
N ALA A 473 7.63 9.81 13.25
CA ALA A 473 7.04 11.14 13.28
C ALA A 473 6.60 11.56 11.86
N ASN A 474 5.31 11.82 11.65
CA ASN A 474 4.81 12.52 10.46
C ASN A 474 4.36 13.94 10.80
N LEU A 475 4.56 14.86 9.86
CA LEU A 475 3.89 16.16 9.79
C LEU A 475 3.25 16.31 8.41
N TYR A 476 1.92 16.41 8.37
CA TYR A 476 1.14 16.72 7.18
C TYR A 476 0.83 18.22 7.12
N TYR A 477 0.91 18.80 5.93
CA TYR A 477 0.51 20.18 5.62
C TYR A 477 -0.45 20.13 4.43
N GLN A 478 -1.72 20.40 4.69
CA GLN A 478 -2.78 20.52 3.67
C GLN A 478 -2.66 21.82 2.89
N ASP A 479 -3.07 21.79 1.62
CA ASP A 479 -3.10 22.92 0.69
C ASP A 479 -1.73 23.58 0.45
N PHE A 480 -0.66 22.79 0.56
CA PHE A 480 0.73 23.18 0.32
C PHE A 480 1.42 22.15 -0.59
N PRO A 481 2.15 22.57 -1.64
CA PRO A 481 2.44 23.95 -2.03
C PRO A 481 1.30 24.65 -2.79
N VAL A 482 0.19 23.94 -3.08
CA VAL A 482 -1.00 24.49 -3.73
C VAL A 482 -2.28 23.95 -3.09
N LEU A 483 -3.37 24.71 -3.17
CA LEU A 483 -4.72 24.28 -2.81
C LEU A 483 -5.07 22.96 -3.52
N GLY A 484 -5.46 21.94 -2.76
CA GLY A 484 -5.73 20.60 -3.27
C GLY A 484 -4.50 19.67 -3.35
N PHE A 485 -3.33 20.07 -2.84
CA PHE A 485 -2.17 19.20 -2.63
C PHE A 485 -1.81 19.13 -1.14
N VAL A 486 -1.53 17.93 -0.63
CA VAL A 486 -1.08 17.71 0.75
C VAL A 486 0.36 17.23 0.73
N SER A 487 1.28 18.00 1.31
CA SER A 487 2.64 17.55 1.59
C SER A 487 2.71 16.83 2.93
N GLN A 488 3.61 15.86 3.04
CA GLN A 488 3.94 15.14 4.27
C GLN A 488 5.47 15.08 4.42
N ALA A 489 5.99 15.47 5.59
CA ALA A 489 7.34 15.14 6.01
C ALA A 489 7.27 13.97 7.00
N THR A 490 8.18 13.01 6.86
CA THR A 490 8.24 11.80 7.69
C THR A 490 9.67 11.58 8.18
N VAL A 491 9.82 11.24 9.45
CA VAL A 491 11.06 10.67 10.01
C VAL A 491 10.69 9.37 10.68
N ALA A 492 11.34 8.26 10.30
CA ALA A 492 11.19 6.97 10.96
C ALA A 492 12.56 6.45 11.37
N TYR A 493 12.70 5.97 12.61
CA TYR A 493 13.89 5.30 13.11
C TYR A 493 13.51 3.86 13.46
N ASN A 494 14.07 2.90 12.74
CA ASN A 494 13.85 1.48 12.93
C ASN A 494 15.09 0.83 13.55
N ARG A 495 14.88 0.16 14.67
CA ARG A 495 15.90 -0.49 15.48
C ARG A 495 15.57 -1.97 15.60
N ASN A 496 16.38 -2.81 14.95
CA ASN A 496 16.21 -4.25 14.93
C ASN A 496 17.31 -4.94 15.77
N ARG A 497 16.92 -5.92 16.57
CA ARG A 497 17.71 -6.61 17.59
C ARG A 497 17.44 -8.11 17.62
N GLU A 498 17.12 -8.67 16.46
CA GLU A 498 16.70 -10.06 16.31
C GLU A 498 17.89 -11.02 16.13
N GLU A 499 18.70 -11.18 17.19
CA GLU A 499 19.90 -12.05 17.19
C GLU A 499 19.59 -13.57 17.16
N SER A 500 18.32 -13.98 17.14
CA SER A 500 17.90 -15.37 17.32
C SER A 500 17.51 -16.08 16.01
N PHE A 501 17.82 -17.38 15.95
CA PHE A 501 17.34 -18.25 14.87
C PHE A 501 15.82 -18.43 14.98
N PHE A 502 15.08 -18.07 13.92
CA PHE A 502 13.64 -18.27 13.82
C PHE A 502 13.29 -19.07 12.57
N PHE A 503 12.42 -20.06 12.77
CA PHE A 503 11.84 -20.91 11.74
C PHE A 503 10.33 -20.72 11.72
N ASP A 504 9.75 -20.80 10.53
CA ASP A 504 8.32 -20.59 10.31
C ASP A 504 7.46 -21.86 10.51
N ASP A 505 6.14 -21.74 10.39
CA ASP A 505 5.16 -22.84 10.55
C ASP A 505 5.33 -23.97 9.51
N ASN A 506 6.24 -23.79 8.56
CA ASN A 506 6.54 -24.66 7.44
C ASN A 506 8.00 -25.18 7.49
N ASP A 507 8.70 -24.99 8.62
CA ASP A 507 10.08 -25.39 8.94
C ASP A 507 11.18 -24.65 8.15
N PHE A 508 10.87 -23.57 7.43
CA PHE A 508 11.88 -22.74 6.73
C PHE A 508 12.52 -21.72 7.67
N ILE A 509 13.80 -21.42 7.46
CA ILE A 509 14.50 -20.37 8.22
C ILE A 509 14.10 -18.99 7.69
N GLN A 510 13.79 -18.08 8.60
CA GLN A 510 13.40 -16.70 8.28
C GLN A 510 14.36 -15.66 8.87
N ARG A 511 14.91 -15.94 10.05
CA ARG A 511 15.97 -15.13 10.69
C ARG A 511 17.09 -16.06 11.19
N PRO A 512 18.36 -15.73 10.93
CA PRO A 512 18.80 -14.87 9.82
C PRO A 512 18.26 -15.38 8.48
N ALA A 513 18.31 -14.55 7.44
CA ALA A 513 18.06 -15.05 6.08
C ALA A 513 19.13 -16.09 5.71
N SER A 514 18.78 -17.10 4.89
CA SER A 514 19.70 -18.14 4.41
C SER A 514 20.60 -17.61 3.26
N LEU A 515 21.03 -16.35 3.37
CA LEU A 515 21.76 -15.59 2.38
C LEU A 515 23.17 -15.24 2.90
N GLY A 516 24.16 -15.27 2.01
CA GLY A 516 25.54 -14.91 2.32
C GLY A 516 26.14 -15.74 3.47
N LEU A 517 26.37 -15.11 4.63
CA LEU A 517 26.98 -15.76 5.80
C LEU A 517 26.00 -16.53 6.71
N GLU A 518 24.68 -16.40 6.52
CA GLU A 518 23.63 -16.97 7.38
C GLU A 518 23.80 -16.63 8.88
N ARG A 519 24.24 -15.41 9.20
CA ARG A 519 24.47 -14.95 10.59
C ARG A 519 23.39 -13.98 11.07
N PRO A 520 22.98 -14.03 12.36
CA PRO A 520 22.15 -13.00 12.94
C PRO A 520 22.84 -11.63 12.88
N ARG A 521 22.07 -10.57 12.58
CA ARG A 521 22.55 -9.19 12.49
C ARG A 521 21.66 -8.22 13.26
N GLU A 522 22.22 -7.10 13.70
CA GLU A 522 21.48 -5.95 14.22
C GLU A 522 21.51 -4.79 13.20
N TYR A 523 20.53 -3.89 13.24
CA TYR A 523 20.65 -2.60 12.52
C TYR A 523 19.91 -1.45 13.22
N ASP A 524 20.32 -0.22 12.91
CA ASP A 524 19.73 1.03 13.36
C ASP A 524 19.62 2.02 12.19
N VAL A 525 18.42 2.15 11.61
CA VAL A 525 18.19 2.88 10.35
C VAL A 525 17.20 4.03 10.54
N THR A 526 17.61 5.23 10.13
CA THR A 526 16.75 6.42 10.05
C THR A 526 16.37 6.70 8.60
N TYR A 527 15.07 6.65 8.32
CA TYR A 527 14.46 7.05 7.06
C TYR A 527 13.97 8.50 7.15
N LEU A 528 14.51 9.35 6.28
CA LEU A 528 14.06 10.73 6.07
C LEU A 528 13.18 10.78 4.83
N GLY A 529 11.91 11.13 5.00
CA GLY A 529 10.88 11.03 3.98
C GLY A 529 10.21 12.36 3.62
N TYR A 530 9.97 12.57 2.34
CA TYR A 530 9.01 13.54 1.82
C TYR A 530 8.00 12.83 0.93
N ASN A 531 6.71 13.00 1.21
CA ASN A 531 5.63 12.46 0.39
C ASN A 531 4.63 13.57 0.05
N GLY A 532 3.82 13.37 -0.98
CA GLY A 532 2.76 14.28 -1.34
C GLY A 532 1.66 13.61 -2.16
N ASP A 533 0.41 14.01 -1.94
CA ASP A 533 -0.75 13.52 -2.69
C ASP A 533 -1.76 14.63 -2.92
N GLY A 534 -2.31 14.71 -4.14
CA GLY A 534 -3.30 15.72 -4.52
C GLY A 534 -3.22 16.10 -5.99
N HIS A 535 -3.43 17.39 -6.31
CA HIS A 535 -3.46 17.85 -7.70
C HIS A 535 -2.92 19.28 -7.95
N PHE A 536 -2.37 19.46 -9.13
CA PHE A 536 -1.98 20.74 -9.73
C PHE A 536 -2.93 21.05 -10.89
N GLY A 537 -4.06 21.71 -10.59
CA GLY A 537 -5.11 21.95 -11.57
C GLY A 537 -5.77 20.64 -12.02
N ARG A 538 -5.55 20.22 -13.28
CA ARG A 538 -6.05 18.95 -13.84
C ARG A 538 -5.09 17.75 -13.72
N LEU A 539 -3.85 17.99 -13.29
CA LEU A 539 -2.85 16.95 -13.10
C LEU A 539 -2.88 16.51 -11.63
N ASN A 540 -3.44 15.33 -11.35
CA ASN A 540 -3.22 14.68 -10.07
C ASN A 540 -1.75 14.25 -9.99
N LEU A 541 -1.16 14.28 -8.79
CA LEU A 541 0.18 13.78 -8.54
C LEU A 541 0.23 13.13 -7.15
N SER A 542 0.70 11.90 -7.11
CA SER A 542 1.23 11.25 -5.90
C SER A 542 2.75 11.20 -6.04
N VAL A 543 3.49 11.46 -4.97
CA VAL A 543 4.96 11.42 -4.94
C VAL A 543 5.46 10.95 -3.59
N SER A 544 6.54 10.17 -3.59
CA SER A 544 7.24 9.68 -2.40
C SER A 544 8.74 9.73 -2.63
N ALA A 545 9.48 10.14 -1.62
CA ALA A 545 10.94 10.22 -1.62
C ALA A 545 11.46 9.86 -0.24
N TYR A 546 12.41 8.94 -0.16
CA TYR A 546 13.06 8.51 1.08
C TYR A 546 14.57 8.42 0.92
N TYR A 547 15.28 8.78 1.99
CA TYR A 547 16.71 8.56 2.17
C TYR A 547 16.91 7.81 3.49
N ALA A 548 17.52 6.63 3.43
CA ALA A 548 17.84 5.80 4.57
C ALA A 548 19.32 6.01 4.95
N LEU A 549 19.56 6.26 6.24
CA LEU A 549 20.90 6.35 6.81
C LEU A 549 20.99 5.53 8.11
N GLY A 550 22.06 4.76 8.32
CA GLY A 550 22.18 3.93 9.51
C GLY A 550 23.46 3.10 9.57
N GLU A 551 23.49 2.17 10.54
CA GLU A 551 24.50 1.10 10.65
C GLU A 551 23.79 -0.26 10.66
N GLU A 552 24.37 -1.27 9.98
CA GLU A 552 24.13 -2.69 10.29
C GLU A 552 25.40 -3.37 10.79
N ARG A 553 25.22 -4.38 11.64
CA ARG A 553 26.32 -5.09 12.33
C ARG A 553 26.32 -6.55 11.91
N GLY A 554 27.35 -6.92 11.15
CA GLY A 554 27.32 -8.11 10.32
C GLY A 554 26.48 -7.87 9.08
N SER A 555 27.12 -7.44 7.99
CA SER A 555 26.53 -7.39 6.66
C SER A 555 26.11 -8.79 6.18
N THR A 556 25.37 -8.85 5.06
CA THR A 556 24.87 -10.12 4.50
C THR A 556 26.01 -11.05 4.07
N PHE A 557 27.07 -10.52 3.45
CA PHE A 557 28.19 -11.31 2.89
C PHE A 557 29.52 -11.13 3.63
N THR A 558 29.65 -10.10 4.46
CA THR A 558 30.85 -9.83 5.29
C THR A 558 30.50 -9.82 6.77
N ASP A 559 31.46 -10.20 7.62
CA ASP A 559 31.31 -10.25 9.08
C ASP A 559 31.65 -8.88 9.72
N GLU A 560 31.53 -7.81 8.93
CA GLU A 560 31.96 -6.45 9.24
C GLU A 560 30.73 -5.54 9.42
N ASP A 561 30.92 -4.41 10.12
CA ASP A 561 29.88 -3.39 10.31
C ASP A 561 29.79 -2.53 9.04
N SER A 562 28.57 -2.18 8.59
CA SER A 562 28.31 -1.50 7.32
C SER A 562 27.47 -0.21 7.49
N ASP A 563 27.84 0.82 6.74
CA ASP A 563 27.26 2.17 6.76
C ASP A 563 26.11 2.27 5.72
N ILE A 564 24.87 2.14 6.18
CA ILE A 564 23.67 2.09 5.32
C ILE A 564 23.38 3.48 4.71
N ARG A 565 23.26 3.57 3.37
CA ARG A 565 23.11 4.85 2.64
C ARG A 565 22.18 4.80 1.41
N ALA A 566 21.02 4.16 1.56
CA ALA A 566 20.11 3.90 0.45
C ALA A 566 19.09 5.01 0.16
N TYR A 567 18.52 5.04 -1.06
CA TYR A 567 17.52 6.03 -1.46
C TYR A 567 16.41 5.49 -2.37
N PHE A 568 15.24 6.11 -2.25
CA PHE A 568 14.01 5.70 -2.92
C PHE A 568 13.23 6.91 -3.43
N LEU A 569 12.68 6.82 -4.64
CA LEU A 569 11.88 7.84 -5.31
C LEU A 569 10.72 7.18 -6.05
N ALA A 570 9.51 7.71 -5.92
CA ALA A 570 8.31 7.27 -6.64
C ALA A 570 7.43 8.45 -7.04
N ALA A 571 6.82 8.39 -8.23
CA ALA A 571 5.88 9.40 -8.72
C ALA A 571 4.77 8.75 -9.56
N GLU A 572 3.51 9.08 -9.26
CA GLU A 572 2.32 8.67 -10.00
C GLU A 572 1.51 9.90 -10.46
N PRO A 573 1.88 10.55 -11.57
CA PRO A 573 1.05 11.57 -12.22
C PRO A 573 -0.18 10.92 -12.87
N SER A 574 -1.36 11.54 -12.75
CA SER A 574 -2.56 11.10 -13.49
C SER A 574 -3.47 12.26 -13.92
N ILE A 575 -4.23 12.04 -15.00
CA ILE A 575 -5.19 13.02 -15.54
C ILE A 575 -6.55 12.35 -15.71
N ASP A 576 -7.56 12.98 -15.11
CA ASP A 576 -8.97 12.58 -15.21
C ASP A 576 -9.66 13.23 -16.41
N TYR A 577 -10.45 12.40 -17.11
CA TYR A 577 -11.45 12.79 -18.11
C TYR A 577 -12.84 12.32 -17.63
N SER A 578 -13.87 12.49 -18.46
CA SER A 578 -15.08 11.68 -18.29
C SER A 578 -14.75 10.21 -18.62
N TRP A 579 -15.25 9.30 -17.80
CA TRP A 579 -15.10 7.82 -17.83
C TRP A 579 -13.68 7.22 -17.94
N VAL A 580 -12.62 8.01 -18.19
CA VAL A 580 -11.24 7.53 -18.35
C VAL A 580 -10.28 8.31 -17.44
N ARG A 581 -9.41 7.59 -16.72
CA ARG A 581 -8.23 8.15 -16.04
C ARG A 581 -6.97 7.58 -16.69
N LEU A 582 -6.04 8.44 -17.11
CA LEU A 582 -4.71 8.04 -17.53
C LEU A 582 -3.72 8.23 -16.37
N ARG A 583 -2.88 7.22 -16.09
CA ARG A 583 -1.80 7.26 -15.10
C ARG A 583 -0.44 7.06 -15.78
N GLY A 584 0.58 7.77 -15.32
CA GLY A 584 1.98 7.36 -15.46
C GLY A 584 2.50 6.91 -14.09
N SER A 585 3.50 6.04 -14.06
CA SER A 585 4.17 5.56 -12.85
C SER A 585 5.68 5.55 -13.11
N ALA A 586 6.47 6.14 -12.22
CA ALA A 586 7.94 6.08 -12.27
C ALA A 586 8.48 5.84 -10.86
N LEU A 587 9.40 4.90 -10.70
CA LEU A 587 10.01 4.57 -9.41
C LEU A 587 11.47 4.13 -9.57
N TYR A 588 12.25 4.44 -8.55
CA TYR A 588 13.66 4.11 -8.42
C TYR A 588 13.93 3.80 -6.94
N ALA A 589 14.40 2.59 -6.65
CA ALA A 589 15.02 2.19 -5.40
C ALA A 589 16.49 1.87 -5.71
N SER A 590 17.44 2.44 -4.95
CA SER A 590 18.86 2.14 -5.13
C SER A 590 19.16 0.65 -4.93
N GLY A 591 20.12 0.15 -5.69
CA GLY A 591 20.79 -1.12 -5.43
C GLY A 591 22.13 -0.88 -4.74
N ASP A 592 22.84 -1.98 -4.50
CA ASP A 592 24.17 -2.05 -3.91
C ASP A 592 25.16 -2.52 -5.00
N ASP A 593 26.29 -1.82 -5.18
CA ASP A 593 27.25 -2.05 -6.26
C ASP A 593 28.53 -2.82 -5.85
N ASP A 594 28.75 -3.08 -4.56
CA ASP A 594 29.78 -4.01 -4.07
C ASP A 594 29.32 -4.70 -2.78
N PRO A 595 28.72 -5.91 -2.86
CA PRO A 595 28.22 -6.63 -1.68
C PRO A 595 29.31 -7.07 -0.67
N PHE A 596 30.58 -6.73 -0.89
CA PHE A 596 31.72 -7.03 -0.02
C PHE A 596 32.39 -5.79 0.61
N ASP A 597 31.84 -4.59 0.39
CA ASP A 597 32.32 -3.28 0.88
C ASP A 597 31.76 -2.92 2.28
N ASP A 598 32.10 -1.74 2.82
CA ASP A 598 31.65 -1.22 4.11
C ASP A 598 30.38 -0.33 4.05
N ARG A 599 29.63 -0.34 2.94
CA ARG A 599 28.43 0.51 2.72
C ARG A 599 27.28 -0.21 2.01
N SER A 600 26.22 -0.50 2.76
CA SER A 600 25.00 -1.07 2.19
C SER A 600 24.14 0.02 1.51
N GLU A 601 24.24 0.17 0.19
CA GLU A 601 23.57 1.26 -0.57
C GLU A 601 22.22 0.85 -1.19
N GLY A 602 21.83 -0.42 -1.13
CA GLY A 602 20.53 -0.92 -1.61
C GLY A 602 19.35 -0.57 -0.69
N PHE A 603 18.23 -0.10 -1.27
CA PHE A 603 17.07 0.34 -0.48
C PHE A 603 16.19 -0.83 -0.04
N SER A 604 15.82 -0.85 1.24
CA SER A 604 14.85 -1.77 1.82
C SER A 604 13.80 -0.98 2.61
N ALA A 605 12.53 -1.33 2.47
CA ALA A 605 11.46 -0.85 3.34
C ALA A 605 11.43 -1.61 4.67
N ILE A 606 10.69 -1.11 5.66
CA ILE A 606 10.47 -1.83 6.92
C ILE A 606 9.38 -2.91 6.69
N PHE A 607 8.22 -2.50 6.18
CA PHE A 607 7.11 -3.38 5.80
C PHE A 607 6.24 -2.71 4.72
N GLU A 608 6.62 -2.84 3.45
CA GLU A 608 5.87 -2.20 2.35
C GLU A 608 4.56 -2.93 1.99
N ASN A 609 3.60 -2.20 1.44
CA ASN A 609 2.44 -2.77 0.74
C ASN A 609 1.90 -1.74 -0.28
N PRO A 610 2.63 -1.49 -1.38
CA PRO A 610 2.49 -0.27 -2.15
C PRO A 610 1.28 -0.28 -3.10
N GLN A 611 0.40 0.70 -2.93
CA GLN A 611 -0.73 0.98 -3.80
C GLN A 611 -0.28 1.80 -5.03
N PHE A 612 0.63 1.26 -5.84
CA PHE A 612 1.32 1.95 -6.94
C PHE A 612 1.41 1.08 -8.20
N ALA A 613 1.45 1.67 -9.39
CA ALA A 613 1.70 1.00 -10.68
C ALA A 613 0.78 -0.21 -11.01
N GLY A 614 -0.41 -0.30 -10.40
CA GLY A 614 -1.33 -1.43 -10.55
C GLY A 614 -1.38 -2.38 -9.35
N ALA A 615 -0.43 -2.27 -8.41
CA ALA A 615 -0.47 -2.82 -7.06
C ALA A 615 -0.94 -4.29 -7.00
N ASP A 616 -2.09 -4.54 -6.36
CA ASP A 616 -2.71 -5.85 -6.15
C ASP A 616 -3.14 -6.58 -7.46
N THR A 617 -2.92 -5.95 -8.62
CA THR A 617 -3.15 -6.50 -9.96
C THR A 617 -1.89 -6.61 -10.83
N SER A 618 -0.70 -6.14 -10.38
CA SER A 618 0.58 -6.38 -11.08
C SER A 618 1.07 -7.81 -10.84
N PHE A 619 1.80 -8.41 -11.80
CA PHE A 619 2.43 -9.70 -11.58
C PHE A 619 3.56 -9.62 -10.55
N TRP A 620 4.50 -8.69 -10.75
CA TRP A 620 5.69 -8.53 -9.91
C TRP A 620 5.33 -8.17 -8.46
N ILE A 621 4.39 -7.23 -8.29
CA ILE A 621 3.99 -6.76 -6.96
C ILE A 621 3.20 -7.84 -6.20
N ARG A 622 2.42 -8.66 -6.91
CA ARG A 622 1.52 -9.63 -6.28
C ARG A 622 2.19 -10.95 -5.91
N GLN A 623 3.18 -11.41 -6.68
CA GLN A 623 3.75 -12.75 -6.49
C GLN A 623 5.01 -12.75 -5.63
N ASN A 624 5.13 -13.79 -4.79
CA ASN A 624 6.35 -14.05 -4.03
C ASN A 624 7.31 -14.85 -4.93
N ILE A 625 8.18 -14.16 -5.67
CA ILE A 625 9.07 -14.78 -6.67
C ILE A 625 10.34 -15.24 -5.94
N PRO A 626 10.65 -16.54 -5.82
CA PRO A 626 11.81 -17.03 -5.06
C PRO A 626 13.13 -16.79 -5.80
N LEU A 627 14.20 -16.41 -5.10
CA LEU A 627 15.54 -16.37 -5.69
C LEU A 627 16.11 -17.80 -5.72
N ILE A 628 15.85 -18.51 -6.82
CA ILE A 628 16.22 -19.92 -6.96
C ILE A 628 17.74 -20.07 -6.92
N GLY A 629 18.22 -20.99 -6.07
CA GLY A 629 19.64 -21.17 -5.77
C GLY A 629 20.23 -20.17 -4.78
N GLY A 630 19.58 -19.02 -4.53
CA GLY A 630 20.03 -17.98 -3.61
C GLY A 630 19.58 -18.17 -2.16
N GLY A 631 19.57 -19.41 -1.66
CA GLY A 631 19.41 -19.64 -0.21
C GLY A 631 18.07 -19.18 0.39
N GLY A 632 16.94 -19.64 -0.19
CA GLY A 632 15.62 -19.52 0.43
C GLY A 632 15.01 -18.12 0.54
N VAL A 633 15.70 -17.06 0.08
CA VAL A 633 15.14 -15.71 0.00
C VAL A 633 14.28 -15.51 -1.25
N THR A 634 13.50 -14.42 -1.28
CA THR A 634 12.66 -14.09 -2.43
C THR A 634 13.07 -12.78 -3.11
N LEU A 635 13.06 -12.81 -4.44
CA LEU A 635 13.42 -11.73 -5.35
C LEU A 635 12.35 -10.63 -5.43
N SER A 636 11.08 -10.99 -5.24
CA SER A 636 9.98 -10.05 -4.99
C SER A 636 9.09 -10.61 -3.88
N GLN A 637 8.67 -9.74 -2.95
CA GLN A 637 7.82 -10.08 -1.83
C GLN A 637 6.33 -10.07 -2.22
N ARG A 638 5.49 -10.89 -1.59
CA ARG A 638 4.04 -10.83 -1.82
C ARG A 638 3.46 -9.47 -1.40
N ASN A 639 2.80 -8.79 -2.33
CA ASN A 639 2.33 -7.41 -2.17
C ASN A 639 3.48 -6.47 -1.76
N GLY A 640 4.66 -6.63 -2.34
CA GLY A 640 5.82 -5.75 -2.22
C GLY A 640 6.41 -5.48 -3.61
N LEU A 641 7.17 -4.42 -3.77
CA LEU A 641 7.74 -3.98 -5.05
C LEU A 641 9.27 -4.06 -5.06
N ILE A 642 9.90 -3.93 -3.90
CA ILE A 642 11.36 -3.80 -3.75
C ILE A 642 12.01 -5.19 -3.85
N ALA A 643 13.09 -5.28 -4.61
CA ALA A 643 13.86 -6.52 -4.80
C ALA A 643 14.86 -6.77 -3.64
N ASP A 644 14.41 -6.64 -2.39
CA ASP A 644 15.31 -6.52 -1.23
C ASP A 644 15.97 -7.83 -0.75
N LEU A 645 15.65 -8.99 -1.34
CA LEU A 645 16.23 -10.29 -1.01
C LEU A 645 16.08 -10.75 0.45
N ARG A 646 15.04 -10.28 1.17
CA ARG A 646 14.68 -10.89 2.47
C ARG A 646 14.02 -12.28 2.29
N SER A 647 14.00 -13.06 3.37
CA SER A 647 13.36 -14.38 3.47
C SER A 647 11.83 -14.31 3.32
N SER A 648 11.21 -13.35 3.99
CA SER A 648 9.81 -12.94 3.83
C SER A 648 9.64 -11.52 4.36
N LYS A 649 8.59 -10.82 3.94
CA LYS A 649 8.22 -9.51 4.52
C LYS A 649 7.66 -9.66 5.94
N GLU A 650 6.95 -10.76 6.17
CA GLU A 650 6.28 -11.14 7.40
C GLU A 650 7.28 -11.37 8.55
N HIS A 651 8.29 -12.21 8.34
CA HIS A 651 9.25 -12.64 9.38
C HIS A 651 10.68 -12.13 9.15
N GLY A 652 11.08 -11.88 7.90
CA GLY A 652 12.43 -11.43 7.57
C GLY A 652 12.80 -10.08 8.19
N GLN A 653 14.11 -9.87 8.32
CA GLN A 653 14.73 -8.57 8.61
C GLN A 653 14.78 -7.73 7.32
N SER A 654 14.89 -6.40 7.47
CA SER A 654 15.26 -5.52 6.34
C SER A 654 16.66 -5.89 5.82
N ASN A 655 16.93 -5.66 4.54
CA ASN A 655 18.21 -6.04 3.92
C ASN A 655 18.70 -4.97 2.94
N PHE A 656 19.81 -4.32 3.27
CA PHE A 656 20.33 -3.18 2.50
C PHE A 656 21.37 -3.59 1.43
N VAL A 657 21.90 -4.81 1.49
CA VAL A 657 22.70 -5.38 0.40
C VAL A 657 21.76 -6.08 -0.59
N ASN A 658 21.23 -5.34 -1.56
CA ASN A 658 20.22 -5.82 -2.52
C ASN A 658 20.30 -5.11 -3.89
N PRO A 659 19.81 -5.70 -4.99
CA PRO A 659 19.94 -5.17 -6.36
C PRO A 659 19.06 -3.96 -6.69
N GLY A 660 18.23 -3.47 -5.77
CA GLY A 660 17.29 -2.37 -6.00
C GLY A 660 16.27 -2.65 -7.10
N ILE A 661 15.49 -1.64 -7.48
CA ILE A 661 14.55 -1.76 -8.60
C ILE A 661 14.24 -0.41 -9.27
N ARG A 662 14.02 -0.43 -10.58
CA ARG A 662 13.54 0.67 -11.41
C ARG A 662 12.23 0.23 -12.07
N LEU A 663 11.23 1.11 -12.06
CA LEU A 663 9.94 0.89 -12.71
C LEU A 663 9.56 2.12 -13.54
N LEU A 664 9.17 1.91 -14.80
CA LEU A 664 8.52 2.93 -15.63
C LEU A 664 7.27 2.35 -16.28
N GLY A 665 6.10 2.91 -15.98
CA GLY A 665 4.82 2.33 -16.38
C GLY A 665 3.75 3.34 -16.75
N VAL A 666 2.72 2.83 -17.42
CA VAL A 666 1.49 3.55 -17.76
C VAL A 666 0.28 2.72 -17.38
N GLY A 667 -0.74 3.38 -16.85
CA GLY A 667 -2.00 2.75 -16.46
C GLY A 667 -3.20 3.51 -17.01
N THR A 668 -4.32 2.81 -17.18
CA THR A 668 -5.61 3.42 -17.52
C THR A 668 -6.73 2.78 -16.73
N ASP A 669 -7.57 3.59 -16.08
CA ASP A 669 -8.85 3.16 -15.50
C ASP A 669 -10.00 3.62 -16.40
N PHE A 670 -10.99 2.75 -16.58
CA PHE A 670 -12.20 2.95 -17.36
C PHE A 670 -13.43 2.70 -16.47
N ASP A 671 -14.18 3.76 -16.15
CA ASP A 671 -15.47 3.69 -15.47
C ASP A 671 -16.58 3.36 -16.49
N VAL A 672 -16.56 2.14 -17.04
CA VAL A 672 -17.41 1.70 -18.17
C VAL A 672 -18.90 1.75 -17.83
N LEU A 673 -19.26 1.39 -16.59
CA LEU A 673 -20.60 1.57 -16.01
C LEU A 673 -20.45 2.00 -14.54
N PRO A 674 -21.47 2.61 -13.90
CA PRO A 674 -21.44 2.87 -12.46
C PRO A 674 -21.17 1.61 -11.60
N GLN A 675 -21.59 0.44 -12.11
CA GLN A 675 -21.34 -0.88 -11.53
C GLN A 675 -19.99 -1.49 -11.93
N LEU A 676 -19.37 -1.09 -13.04
CA LEU A 676 -18.23 -1.79 -13.66
C LEU A 676 -17.08 -0.83 -13.96
N ARG A 677 -15.96 -1.02 -13.25
CA ARG A 677 -14.65 -0.46 -13.64
C ARG A 677 -13.81 -1.54 -14.32
N ILE A 678 -13.06 -1.15 -15.34
CA ILE A 678 -11.95 -1.93 -15.90
C ILE A 678 -10.66 -1.11 -15.72
N SER A 679 -9.57 -1.73 -15.29
CA SER A 679 -8.26 -1.07 -15.18
C SER A 679 -7.20 -1.89 -15.91
N THR A 680 -6.20 -1.22 -16.47
CA THR A 680 -5.09 -1.84 -17.22
C THR A 680 -3.78 -1.15 -16.86
N ASN A 681 -2.69 -1.90 -16.72
CA ASN A 681 -1.34 -1.33 -16.51
C ASN A 681 -0.30 -2.04 -17.38
N PHE A 682 0.75 -1.31 -17.71
CA PHE A 682 1.87 -1.74 -18.53
C PHE A 682 3.15 -1.13 -17.93
N ASN A 683 3.95 -1.95 -17.25
CA ASN A 683 5.14 -1.49 -16.53
C ASN A 683 6.39 -2.16 -17.11
N ARG A 684 7.41 -1.36 -17.44
CA ARG A 684 8.79 -1.83 -17.53
C ARG A 684 9.35 -1.99 -16.11
N LEU A 685 10.05 -3.09 -15.90
CA LEU A 685 10.81 -3.40 -14.69
C LEU A 685 12.27 -3.68 -15.06
N ASP A 686 13.19 -3.11 -14.30
CA ASP A 686 14.63 -3.35 -14.38
C ASP A 686 15.19 -3.39 -12.95
N PHE A 687 16.18 -4.23 -12.65
CA PHE A 687 17.00 -4.10 -11.44
C PHE A 687 17.69 -2.73 -11.41
N ASN A 688 18.14 -2.26 -10.25
CA ASN A 688 18.96 -1.06 -10.19
C ASN A 688 20.40 -1.39 -10.59
N GLU A 689 20.99 -2.35 -9.86
CA GLU A 689 22.35 -2.85 -10.04
C GLU A 689 22.34 -4.39 -9.82
N PRO A 690 22.95 -5.21 -10.70
CA PRO A 690 22.80 -6.66 -10.67
C PRO A 690 23.82 -7.38 -9.76
N ASP A 691 24.88 -6.73 -9.31
CA ASP A 691 26.08 -7.34 -8.72
C ASP A 691 25.82 -8.20 -7.47
N VAL A 692 24.81 -7.84 -6.66
CA VAL A 692 24.33 -8.69 -5.55
C VAL A 692 23.73 -10.01 -6.05
N LEU A 693 22.97 -9.97 -7.15
CA LEU A 693 22.42 -11.17 -7.79
C LEU A 693 23.54 -11.98 -8.45
N GLU A 694 24.51 -11.33 -9.10
CA GLU A 694 25.68 -12.01 -9.69
C GLU A 694 26.45 -12.80 -8.63
N THR A 695 26.68 -12.15 -7.48
CA THR A 695 27.33 -12.72 -6.29
C THR A 695 26.55 -13.91 -5.74
N VAL A 696 25.25 -13.76 -5.48
CA VAL A 696 24.40 -14.82 -4.91
C VAL A 696 24.23 -16.01 -5.86
N ARG A 697 24.21 -15.75 -7.17
CA ARG A 697 24.08 -16.77 -8.22
C ARG A 697 25.42 -17.38 -8.62
N ASN A 698 26.55 -16.79 -8.21
CA ASN A 698 27.90 -17.08 -8.70
C ASN A 698 27.94 -17.10 -10.25
N GLN A 699 27.39 -16.05 -10.86
CA GLN A 699 27.11 -15.93 -12.28
C GLN A 699 27.28 -14.45 -12.68
N GLY A 700 28.32 -14.13 -13.43
CA GLY A 700 28.54 -12.77 -13.94
C GLY A 700 27.73 -12.42 -15.19
N ASP A 701 27.73 -11.14 -15.55
CA ASP A 701 27.05 -10.56 -16.72
C ASP A 701 25.51 -10.78 -16.71
N ILE A 702 24.85 -10.55 -15.57
CA ILE A 702 23.39 -10.54 -15.45
C ILE A 702 22.85 -9.16 -15.89
N ASP A 703 22.14 -9.12 -17.01
CA ASP A 703 21.53 -7.87 -17.50
C ASP A 703 20.50 -7.31 -16.50
N THR A 704 20.35 -5.98 -16.45
CA THR A 704 19.41 -5.34 -15.52
C THR A 704 17.92 -5.56 -15.88
N GLY A 705 17.59 -6.02 -17.08
CA GLY A 705 16.21 -6.17 -17.55
C GLY A 705 15.43 -7.27 -16.85
N ILE A 706 14.43 -6.90 -16.03
CA ILE A 706 13.47 -7.84 -15.45
C ILE A 706 12.42 -8.22 -16.49
N GLY A 707 11.76 -7.23 -17.11
CA GLY A 707 10.72 -7.49 -18.10
C GLY A 707 9.60 -6.46 -18.18
N TRP A 708 8.51 -6.88 -18.81
CA TRP A 708 7.28 -6.11 -18.93
C TRP A 708 6.14 -6.79 -18.17
N ASP A 709 5.69 -6.15 -17.09
CA ASP A 709 4.52 -6.56 -16.31
C ASP A 709 3.26 -6.00 -16.96
N LEU A 710 2.41 -6.89 -17.46
CA LEU A 710 1.12 -6.59 -18.07
C LEU A 710 0.02 -6.93 -17.08
N SER A 711 -0.93 -6.03 -16.87
CA SER A 711 -2.13 -6.35 -16.06
C SER A 711 -3.42 -5.77 -16.61
N ALA A 712 -4.51 -6.51 -16.40
CA ALA A 712 -5.88 -6.09 -16.66
C ALA A 712 -6.81 -6.58 -15.55
N SER A 713 -7.68 -5.73 -15.04
CA SER A 713 -8.65 -6.06 -13.99
C SER A 713 -10.03 -5.50 -14.27
N ALA A 714 -11.05 -6.16 -13.73
CA ALA A 714 -12.44 -5.73 -13.76
C ALA A 714 -13.02 -5.84 -12.34
N ILE A 715 -13.67 -4.77 -11.88
CA ILE A 715 -14.37 -4.70 -10.59
C ILE A 715 -15.85 -4.45 -10.87
N TYR A 716 -16.70 -5.38 -10.45
CA TYR A 716 -18.15 -5.36 -10.65
C TYR A 716 -18.93 -5.33 -9.33
N ARG A 717 -19.81 -4.33 -9.20
CA ARG A 717 -20.62 -4.04 -8.01
C ARG A 717 -22.10 -3.97 -8.40
N PRO A 718 -22.82 -5.11 -8.42
CA PRO A 718 -24.16 -5.19 -9.02
C PRO A 718 -25.19 -4.25 -8.41
N LEU A 719 -25.08 -3.95 -7.11
CA LEU A 719 -26.00 -3.08 -6.37
C LEU A 719 -25.54 -1.61 -6.29
N MET A 720 -24.41 -1.26 -6.92
CA MET A 720 -23.69 0.01 -6.71
C MET A 720 -23.28 0.29 -5.24
N SER A 721 -23.41 -0.69 -4.34
CA SER A 721 -22.91 -0.66 -2.96
C SER A 721 -21.66 -1.56 -2.81
N GLN A 722 -20.99 -1.46 -1.67
CA GLN A 722 -19.83 -2.31 -1.33
C GLN A 722 -20.24 -3.64 -0.65
N ASN A 723 -21.55 -3.94 -0.53
CA ASN A 723 -22.02 -5.17 0.12
C ASN A 723 -21.74 -6.44 -0.69
N ILE A 724 -21.59 -6.31 -2.01
CA ILE A 724 -21.25 -7.39 -2.94
C ILE A 724 -20.28 -6.80 -3.97
N VAL A 725 -19.04 -7.28 -3.96
CA VAL A 725 -18.04 -6.92 -4.98
C VAL A 725 -17.44 -8.19 -5.57
N PHE A 726 -17.42 -8.25 -6.91
CA PHE A 726 -16.64 -9.22 -7.66
C PHE A 726 -15.44 -8.52 -8.27
N ARG A 727 -14.24 -9.10 -8.12
CA ARG A 727 -13.03 -8.70 -8.84
C ARG A 727 -12.53 -9.88 -9.65
N LEU A 728 -12.15 -9.63 -10.90
CA LEU A 728 -11.38 -10.54 -11.73
C LEU A 728 -10.17 -9.78 -12.27
N SER A 729 -8.96 -10.30 -12.13
CA SER A 729 -7.77 -9.74 -12.78
C SER A 729 -6.85 -10.81 -13.35
N TYR A 730 -6.19 -10.46 -14.45
CA TYR A 730 -5.10 -11.20 -15.06
C TYR A 730 -3.84 -10.33 -15.02
N ALA A 731 -2.71 -10.94 -14.69
CA ALA A 731 -1.40 -10.33 -14.85
C ALA A 731 -0.39 -11.35 -15.38
N GLY A 732 0.66 -10.89 -16.05
CA GLY A 732 1.76 -11.72 -16.52
C GLY A 732 3.03 -10.91 -16.80
N LEU A 733 4.17 -11.57 -16.68
CA LEU A 733 5.49 -10.98 -16.91
C LEU A 733 6.08 -11.52 -18.21
N ILE A 734 6.33 -10.62 -19.18
CA ILE A 734 7.20 -10.93 -20.32
C ILE A 734 8.64 -10.69 -19.85
N ALA A 735 9.34 -11.76 -19.50
CA ALA A 735 10.71 -11.73 -19.01
C ALA A 735 11.68 -11.13 -20.05
N ASP A 736 12.63 -10.32 -19.57
CA ASP A 736 13.78 -9.85 -20.35
C ASP A 736 15.07 -10.56 -19.91
N ASP A 737 16.19 -10.26 -20.56
CA ASP A 737 17.41 -11.08 -20.49
C ASP A 737 17.97 -11.26 -19.06
N GLY A 738 17.81 -10.29 -18.15
CA GLY A 738 18.17 -10.43 -16.74
C GLY A 738 17.33 -11.47 -15.97
N PHE A 739 16.00 -11.42 -16.12
CA PHE A 739 15.11 -12.43 -15.52
C PHE A 739 15.31 -13.81 -16.15
N LYS A 740 15.56 -13.88 -17.47
CA LYS A 740 15.94 -15.14 -18.13
C LYS A 740 17.27 -15.69 -17.61
N ALA A 741 18.25 -14.84 -17.34
CA ALA A 741 19.54 -15.25 -16.78
C ALA A 741 19.40 -15.88 -15.39
N LEU A 742 18.42 -15.45 -14.59
CA LEU A 742 18.09 -16.04 -13.28
C LEU A 742 17.30 -17.36 -13.39
N TYR A 743 16.40 -17.48 -14.37
CA TYR A 743 15.31 -18.48 -14.36
C TYR A 743 15.20 -19.37 -15.62
N GLN A 744 16.01 -19.16 -16.67
CA GLN A 744 16.07 -19.94 -17.93
C GLN A 744 14.74 -20.07 -18.69
N THR A 745 14.01 -18.95 -18.82
CA THR A 745 12.55 -18.95 -19.06
C THR A 745 12.11 -18.81 -20.52
N ASP A 746 12.93 -19.16 -21.51
CA ASP A 746 12.64 -18.89 -22.93
C ASP A 746 11.36 -19.57 -23.46
N ASP A 747 10.93 -20.67 -22.83
CA ASP A 747 9.69 -21.42 -23.17
C ASP A 747 8.56 -21.26 -22.13
N GLU A 748 8.73 -20.49 -21.04
CA GLU A 748 7.76 -20.43 -19.93
C GLU A 748 6.83 -19.20 -19.96
N HIS A 749 5.58 -19.39 -19.50
CA HIS A 749 4.54 -18.35 -19.47
C HIS A 749 4.11 -18.07 -18.02
N PHE A 750 4.62 -16.99 -17.43
CA PHE A 750 4.27 -16.61 -16.06
C PHE A 750 3.04 -15.72 -16.01
N TYR A 751 2.10 -16.07 -15.12
CA TYR A 751 0.84 -15.37 -14.96
C TYR A 751 0.25 -15.50 -13.56
N THR A 752 -0.73 -14.66 -13.26
CA THR A 752 -1.70 -14.87 -12.18
C THR A 752 -3.09 -14.51 -12.68
N ILE A 753 -4.09 -15.34 -12.36
CA ILE A 753 -5.51 -15.01 -12.51
C ILE A 753 -6.10 -14.95 -11.11
N LEU A 754 -6.50 -13.76 -10.66
CA LEU A 754 -7.20 -13.57 -9.40
C LEU A 754 -8.71 -13.46 -9.64
N ALA A 755 -9.48 -14.36 -9.06
CA ALA A 755 -10.90 -14.14 -8.79
C ALA A 755 -11.10 -13.84 -7.30
N ASN A 756 -11.81 -12.76 -6.98
CA ASN A 756 -12.13 -12.37 -5.61
C ASN A 756 -13.62 -11.98 -5.47
N LEU A 757 -14.21 -12.40 -4.36
CA LEU A 757 -15.59 -12.09 -3.97
C LEU A 757 -15.59 -11.56 -2.55
N THR A 758 -15.89 -10.27 -2.40
CA THR A 758 -16.12 -9.64 -1.10
C THR A 758 -17.63 -9.53 -0.85
N LEU A 759 -18.08 -10.01 0.30
CA LEU A 759 -19.44 -9.84 0.82
C LEU A 759 -19.36 -9.10 2.16
N ALA A 760 -20.09 -8.00 2.32
CA ALA A 760 -20.06 -7.17 3.53
C ALA A 760 -21.47 -6.85 4.05
N TYR A 761 -21.62 -6.93 5.39
CA TYR A 761 -22.84 -6.65 6.15
C TYR A 761 -22.76 -5.29 6.86
#